data_AF-A0A4Q5S738-F1
#
_entry.id   AF-A0A4Q5S738-F1
#
_cell.length_a   1.000
_cell.length_b   1.000
_cell.length_c   1.000
_cell.angle_alpha   90.00
_cell.angle_beta   90.00
_cell.angle_gamma   90.00
#
_symmetry.space_group_name_H-M   'P 1'
#
loop_
_entity.id
_entity.type
_entity.pdbx_description
1 polymer ?
#
loop_
_entity_poly.entity_id
_entity_poly.type
_entity_poly.pdbx_seq_one_letter_code
_entity_poly.pdbx_strand_id
1 'polypeptide(L)'
;MIKIFTRLILFLLVINSTVVFSQQILEAKRPELISFSNQLKTDFETNRTRAFALAKQYNWPILRVEKDGKIISLQGTDALGFPIYLKTENNITAAATTQTTALYNGGSLGLNLSGSSTNLAGKLGIWDGGRIYAAHQEFAGKTVTMLDNSVTISDHSTHVAGTMIARGAYAPARGMSFGSSGLIAYDFDNDASEMASKAASLLVSNHSYGIVCGWSYNASVTPNRWEWYGLPGDTEDYKFGYYSTYAQSFDQIAYNAPYYLMVVAAGNSRGETGPAVGETYYGYRSRTDRTIVNKGARPATISSNNGFDIIGAPALAKNVLTVSAVNPLPFGPVTAADVLISSFSSFGATDDGRIKPDICGDGVNVISTDTAAVDAYVAMSGTSMATPNVSGSVFLLQEYFAQKNNGNFMRAATLKGLVCQTAFDAGNTGPDYIYGWGLLNAAKAAQTITDNGVKSIISENTLAQGQTQTFNVVASGSGPLVATISWTDPAGTPGAAGIVDDPAIKLVNDLDVRVTQSSTVFMPYILNPASPAAAATTGDNIRDNIEQVYIANAVPGKSYTISVNHKGTLSSGSQTYSLIVTGTGGKAYCASAAASTADSKITGLQLANLNYTAAAGCTSYTDNTNLTAILEQGTTYPLTVSLGSCGGNFNKITKVFVDFNADGDFDDAGELAATSAVINGNASFTTQILVPLTVAADTYSLMRVVTTETSDPSAVTPCGTYAKGETQDYRVNFVKSTKDVGVVSILNPTATGNCSNNTQQITVRLHNYGSAAISNVPVVVTVTNPAGTVTTITEVYTDTILPNQEQDFTLNTTFNAAAGSQYRITATSNLTGDTQSSNNQSVATVNINPAPILGALQAINCVNTNSYLLTGSGDGTVFWYANATDALPFAAGNSVNTAQTPLNNNFYAGLNDLTAKVGPATKNVFSAGGYNQFSPGMIVNTTVPVVLQRARLYIGNSGTITFTATNSSGQTVSSVTLKVKATRTTPQAGAAVDDPADLGQVYQLNLTLPAAGTYAINISYGDNATIYRNNGGVTGYPFTVGSFFSLTGTNAAT
;
A
#
# COMPACT_ATOMS: atom_id res chain seq x y z
N MET A 1 75.45 -37.69 22.02
CA MET A 1 75.21 -37.77 23.49
C MET A 1 74.39 -36.55 23.89
N ILE A 2 73.13 -36.78 24.30
CA ILE A 2 72.42 -36.11 25.41
C ILE A 2 72.31 -34.56 25.45
N LYS A 3 71.04 -34.13 25.35
CA LYS A 3 70.30 -33.05 26.05
C LYS A 3 70.44 -31.57 25.66
N ILE A 4 69.28 -31.05 25.22
CA ILE A 4 68.52 -29.88 25.71
C ILE A 4 69.31 -28.58 25.90
N PHE A 5 69.00 -27.54 25.11
CA PHE A 5 68.80 -26.13 25.55
C PHE A 5 68.29 -25.27 24.36
N THR A 6 67.02 -24.83 24.43
CA THR A 6 66.56 -23.42 24.49
C THR A 6 66.74 -22.41 23.33
N ARG A 7 65.66 -21.63 23.14
CA ARG A 7 65.51 -20.25 22.58
C ARG A 7 65.23 -20.13 21.06
N LEU A 8 64.12 -19.49 20.66
CA LEU A 8 63.93 -18.03 20.48
C LEU A 8 62.75 -17.73 19.51
N ILE A 9 61.75 -16.96 19.99
CA ILE A 9 60.98 -15.84 19.35
C ILE A 9 60.49 -15.95 17.88
N LEU A 10 59.19 -15.73 17.60
CA LEU A 10 58.60 -14.59 16.83
C LEU A 10 57.15 -14.85 16.29
N PHE A 11 56.17 -14.09 16.81
CA PHE A 11 55.09 -13.33 16.14
C PHE A 11 54.21 -13.89 14.97
N LEU A 12 52.88 -13.85 15.22
CA LEU A 12 51.73 -13.42 14.37
C LEU A 12 51.09 -14.30 13.25
N LEU A 13 49.73 -14.21 13.17
CA LEU A 13 48.73 -14.54 12.12
C LEU A 13 47.90 -15.87 12.13
N VAL A 14 46.59 -15.67 12.41
CA VAL A 14 45.37 -16.07 11.64
C VAL A 14 44.73 -17.49 11.71
N ILE A 15 43.53 -17.47 12.33
CA ILE A 15 42.18 -18.06 12.07
C ILE A 15 41.94 -19.01 10.85
N ASN A 16 41.07 -20.02 11.10
CA ASN A 16 40.04 -20.69 10.26
C ASN A 16 40.32 -22.11 9.69
N SER A 17 39.41 -23.06 10.01
CA SER A 17 38.51 -23.81 9.08
C SER A 17 38.05 -25.19 9.67
N THR A 18 36.77 -25.36 10.02
CA THR A 18 35.63 -26.02 9.30
C THR A 18 35.51 -27.54 9.44
N VAL A 19 34.34 -28.02 9.93
CA VAL A 19 33.50 -29.10 9.34
C VAL A 19 32.05 -28.82 9.80
N VAL A 20 31.24 -28.05 9.08
CA VAL A 20 30.26 -28.47 8.04
C VAL A 20 29.44 -29.69 8.42
N PHE A 21 28.23 -29.47 8.93
CA PHE A 21 27.04 -30.23 8.53
C PHE A 21 25.85 -29.28 8.47
N SER A 22 25.76 -28.59 7.33
CA SER A 22 24.52 -28.06 6.79
C SER A 22 23.56 -29.22 6.56
N GLN A 23 22.33 -29.12 7.07
CA GLN A 23 21.24 -29.98 6.62
C GLN A 23 20.54 -29.26 5.46
N GLN A 24 21.01 -29.55 4.26
CA GLN A 24 20.40 -29.17 2.99
C GLN A 24 19.02 -29.81 2.82
N ILE A 25 17.99 -28.97 2.78
CA ILE A 25 16.74 -29.11 2.01
C ILE A 25 16.25 -27.66 1.76
N LEU A 26 16.11 -27.06 0.58
CA LEU A 26 16.55 -27.30 -0.79
C LEU A 26 16.88 -25.90 -1.34
N GLU A 27 18.15 -25.51 -1.33
CA GLU A 27 18.65 -24.17 -1.73
C GLU A 27 18.25 -23.80 -3.19
N ALA A 28 17.89 -24.80 -3.99
CA ALA A 28 17.41 -24.67 -5.36
C ALA A 28 16.03 -23.98 -5.54
N LYS A 29 15.16 -23.94 -4.51
CA LYS A 29 13.80 -23.35 -4.59
C LYS A 29 13.72 -21.88 -4.13
N ARG A 30 14.78 -21.39 -3.46
CA ARG A 30 14.87 -20.01 -2.93
C ARG A 30 14.84 -18.95 -4.05
N PRO A 31 15.49 -19.13 -5.21
CA PRO A 31 15.38 -18.21 -6.34
C PRO A 31 13.97 -18.20 -6.97
N GLU A 32 13.30 -19.35 -7.05
CA GLU A 32 11.92 -19.45 -7.56
C GLU A 32 10.91 -18.72 -6.67
N LEU A 33 11.08 -18.78 -5.34
CA LEU A 33 10.21 -18.06 -4.39
C LEU A 33 10.46 -16.54 -4.38
N ILE A 34 11.71 -16.10 -4.58
CA ILE A 34 12.05 -14.67 -4.73
C ILE A 34 11.53 -14.12 -6.07
N SER A 35 11.62 -14.90 -7.15
CA SER A 35 11.03 -14.56 -8.46
C SER A 35 9.50 -14.47 -8.40
N PHE A 36 8.85 -15.41 -7.72
CA PHE A 36 7.39 -15.41 -7.54
C PHE A 36 6.92 -14.24 -6.65
N SER A 37 7.68 -13.90 -5.60
CA SER A 37 7.40 -12.75 -4.73
C SER A 37 7.52 -11.40 -5.45
N ASN A 38 8.52 -11.23 -6.33
CA ASN A 38 8.67 -10.02 -7.15
C ASN A 38 7.55 -9.91 -8.20
N GLN A 39 7.13 -11.04 -8.77
CA GLN A 39 6.03 -11.12 -9.73
C GLN A 39 4.67 -10.76 -9.11
N LEU A 40 4.36 -11.27 -7.91
CA LEU A 40 3.14 -10.93 -7.18
C LEU A 40 3.07 -9.45 -6.75
N LYS A 41 4.22 -8.81 -6.48
CA LYS A 41 4.30 -7.38 -6.14
C LYS A 41 3.99 -6.50 -7.36
N THR A 42 4.58 -6.81 -8.51
CA THR A 42 4.37 -6.06 -9.75
C THR A 42 2.94 -6.21 -10.26
N ASP A 43 2.36 -7.42 -10.20
CA ASP A 43 0.96 -7.68 -10.60
C ASP A 43 -0.04 -6.89 -9.74
N PHE A 44 0.25 -6.73 -8.45
CA PHE A 44 -0.57 -5.98 -7.50
C PHE A 44 -0.49 -4.46 -7.71
N GLU A 45 0.71 -3.90 -7.84
CA GLU A 45 0.93 -2.46 -8.07
C GLU A 45 0.23 -2.01 -9.35
N THR A 46 0.25 -2.85 -10.39
CA THR A 46 -0.55 -2.64 -11.60
C THR A 46 -2.04 -2.74 -11.36
N ASN A 47 -2.51 -3.81 -10.76
CA ASN A 47 -3.93 -3.97 -10.61
C ASN A 47 -4.56 -2.78 -9.82
N ARG A 48 -3.80 -2.09 -8.96
CA ARG A 48 -4.22 -0.89 -8.23
C ARG A 48 -4.28 0.41 -9.03
N THR A 49 -3.23 0.74 -9.76
CA THR A 49 -3.17 2.03 -10.45
C THR A 49 -4.29 2.15 -11.48
N ARG A 50 -4.68 1.02 -12.08
CA ARG A 50 -5.95 0.81 -12.79
C ARG A 50 -7.21 1.22 -12.09
N ALA A 51 -7.36 0.70 -10.89
CA ALA A 51 -8.55 0.84 -10.12
C ALA A 51 -8.78 2.32 -9.83
N PHE A 52 -7.72 3.03 -9.42
CA PHE A 52 -7.73 4.47 -9.15
C PHE A 52 -8.00 5.32 -10.38
N ALA A 53 -7.52 4.88 -11.54
CA ALA A 53 -7.72 5.57 -12.80
C ALA A 53 -9.18 5.39 -13.32
N LEU A 54 -9.77 4.19 -13.19
CA LEU A 54 -11.19 3.95 -13.47
C LEU A 54 -12.14 4.59 -12.44
N ALA A 55 -11.70 4.77 -11.19
CA ALA A 55 -12.47 5.46 -10.15
C ALA A 55 -12.83 6.90 -10.54
N LYS A 56 -11.86 7.61 -11.13
CA LYS A 56 -12.03 8.98 -11.65
C LYS A 56 -12.96 9.03 -12.88
N GLN A 57 -13.06 7.94 -13.64
CA GLN A 57 -13.86 7.88 -14.87
C GLN A 57 -15.32 7.45 -14.63
N TYR A 58 -15.57 6.57 -13.65
CA TYR A 58 -16.90 6.02 -13.34
C TYR A 58 -17.49 6.52 -12.01
N ASN A 59 -16.86 7.55 -11.42
CA ASN A 59 -17.21 8.15 -10.14
C ASN A 59 -17.31 7.15 -8.98
N TRP A 60 -16.42 6.15 -8.99
CA TRP A 60 -16.33 5.17 -7.91
C TRP A 60 -15.57 5.78 -6.73
N PRO A 61 -16.07 5.65 -5.49
CA PRO A 61 -15.36 6.18 -4.33
C PRO A 61 -14.04 5.43 -4.20
N ILE A 62 -12.91 6.09 -4.46
CA ILE A 62 -11.56 5.53 -4.27
C ILE A 62 -11.40 5.03 -2.83
N LEU A 63 -12.15 5.68 -1.94
CA LEU A 63 -12.32 5.32 -0.55
C LEU A 63 -13.72 5.67 -0.04
N ARG A 64 -14.37 4.76 0.68
CA ARG A 64 -15.73 4.92 1.26
C ARG A 64 -15.77 4.43 2.70
N VAL A 65 -16.22 5.28 3.63
CA VAL A 65 -16.49 4.94 5.04
C VAL A 65 -17.96 4.53 5.19
N GLU A 66 -18.24 3.32 5.67
CA GLU A 66 -19.60 2.83 5.94
C GLU A 66 -20.07 3.17 7.38
N LYS A 67 -21.38 3.07 7.63
CA LYS A 67 -22.05 3.48 8.90
C LYS A 67 -21.56 2.74 10.16
N ASP A 68 -20.90 1.60 10.01
CA ASP A 68 -20.29 0.79 11.07
C ASP A 68 -18.78 1.04 11.23
N GLY A 69 -18.24 2.04 10.51
CA GLY A 69 -16.82 2.32 10.52
C GLY A 69 -15.99 1.28 9.78
N LYS A 70 -16.42 0.71 8.64
CA LYS A 70 -15.58 -0.06 7.68
C LYS A 70 -15.21 0.74 6.43
N ILE A 71 -13.94 0.72 5.99
CA ILE A 71 -13.52 1.43 4.78
C ILE A 71 -13.42 0.47 3.66
N ILE A 72 -14.08 0.85 2.61
CA ILE A 72 -13.95 0.22 1.33
C ILE A 72 -12.98 1.07 0.51
N SER A 73 -11.78 0.55 0.30
CA SER A 73 -10.75 1.21 -0.49
C SER A 73 -10.58 0.45 -1.80
N LEU A 74 -10.38 1.19 -2.87
CA LEU A 74 -10.26 0.66 -4.22
C LEU A 74 -8.86 0.09 -4.46
N GLN A 75 -8.83 -1.17 -4.79
CA GLN A 75 -7.66 -2.01 -4.55
C GLN A 75 -7.09 -2.48 -5.83
N GLY A 76 -7.98 -3.03 -6.63
CA GLY A 76 -7.64 -3.52 -7.91
C GLY A 76 -8.77 -3.22 -8.85
N THR A 77 -8.64 -3.61 -10.10
CA THR A 77 -9.80 -4.21 -10.72
C THR A 77 -9.60 -5.68 -10.87
N ASP A 78 -10.65 -6.45 -10.68
CA ASP A 78 -10.53 -7.83 -11.06
C ASP A 78 -10.21 -7.88 -12.54
N ALA A 79 -9.74 -9.05 -12.93
CA ALA A 79 -10.04 -9.64 -14.20
C ALA A 79 -10.92 -8.76 -15.12
N LEU A 80 -12.19 -8.60 -14.79
CA LEU A 80 -13.22 -8.06 -15.67
C LEU A 80 -13.24 -6.53 -15.73
N GLY A 81 -12.28 -5.84 -15.10
CA GLY A 81 -12.20 -4.38 -15.08
C GLY A 81 -13.18 -3.73 -14.12
N PHE A 82 -13.79 -4.50 -13.21
CA PHE A 82 -14.59 -3.97 -12.11
C PHE A 82 -13.74 -3.59 -10.93
N PRO A 83 -14.11 -2.54 -10.17
CA PRO A 83 -13.36 -2.16 -9.00
C PRO A 83 -13.35 -3.33 -8.01
N ILE A 84 -12.19 -3.99 -7.85
CA ILE A 84 -11.91 -4.78 -6.65
C ILE A 84 -11.76 -3.73 -5.58
N TYR A 85 -12.81 -3.65 -4.79
CA TYR A 85 -12.77 -3.01 -3.51
C TYR A 85 -12.33 -4.05 -2.49
N LEU A 86 -11.17 -3.85 -1.86
CA LEU A 86 -10.98 -4.46 -0.55
C LEU A 86 -11.72 -3.54 0.42
N LYS A 87 -12.86 -4.03 0.86
CA LYS A 87 -13.40 -3.71 2.18
C LYS A 87 -12.29 -3.94 3.19
N THR A 88 -12.11 -3.04 4.16
CA THR A 88 -11.42 -3.37 5.39
C THR A 88 -12.22 -4.49 6.00
N GLU A 89 -11.74 -5.69 5.73
CA GLU A 89 -11.37 -6.49 6.86
C GLU A 89 -9.89 -6.14 7.05
N ASN A 90 -9.64 -5.17 7.94
CA ASN A 90 -8.98 -5.53 9.20
C ASN A 90 -7.47 -5.28 9.04
N ASN A 91 -6.72 -5.22 10.13
CA ASN A 91 -5.31 -4.78 10.20
C ASN A 91 -4.37 -5.11 9.00
N ILE A 92 -4.61 -6.11 8.14
CA ILE A 92 -3.88 -6.30 6.86
C ILE A 92 -3.92 -5.05 5.96
N THR A 93 -5.06 -4.37 5.83
CA THR A 93 -5.17 -3.13 5.06
C THR A 93 -4.30 -2.02 5.65
N ALA A 94 -4.35 -1.85 6.97
CA ALA A 94 -3.51 -0.88 7.67
C ALA A 94 -2.03 -1.18 7.46
N ALA A 95 -1.64 -2.46 7.48
CA ALA A 95 -0.29 -2.90 7.15
C ALA A 95 0.10 -2.57 5.70
N ALA A 96 -0.81 -2.69 4.73
CA ALA A 96 -0.52 -2.34 3.35
C ALA A 96 -0.45 -0.81 3.13
N THR A 97 -1.29 -0.03 3.82
CA THR A 97 -1.27 1.44 3.80
C THR A 97 0.11 1.97 4.17
N THR A 98 0.70 1.41 5.23
CA THR A 98 2.05 1.80 5.70
C THR A 98 3.18 0.98 5.08
N GLN A 99 2.87 0.16 4.08
CA GLN A 99 3.79 -0.79 3.41
C GLN A 99 4.52 -1.76 4.35
N THR A 100 3.94 -2.02 5.53
CA THR A 100 4.40 -2.99 6.51
C THR A 100 4.32 -4.42 5.98
N THR A 101 3.37 -4.72 5.08
CA THR A 101 3.27 -6.03 4.41
C THR A 101 4.54 -6.41 3.65
N ALA A 102 5.31 -5.44 3.17
CA ALA A 102 6.58 -5.67 2.48
C ALA A 102 7.65 -6.33 3.38
N LEU A 103 7.54 -6.13 4.69
CA LEU A 103 8.46 -6.64 5.71
C LEU A 103 8.22 -8.11 6.06
N TYR A 104 6.99 -8.60 5.86
CA TYR A 104 6.57 -9.93 6.29
C TYR A 104 7.17 -11.05 5.45
N ASN A 105 6.94 -12.29 5.89
CA ASN A 105 7.24 -13.46 5.07
C ASN A 105 6.45 -13.41 3.75
N GLY A 106 7.11 -13.61 2.63
CA GLY A 106 6.51 -13.47 1.29
C GLY A 106 6.16 -12.03 0.91
N GLY A 107 6.53 -11.04 1.74
CA GLY A 107 6.46 -9.63 1.40
C GLY A 107 7.54 -9.25 0.38
N SER A 108 7.36 -8.14 -0.31
CA SER A 108 8.19 -7.73 -1.43
C SER A 108 9.68 -7.52 -1.15
N LEU A 109 10.08 -7.34 0.12
CA LEU A 109 11.48 -7.20 0.49
C LEU A 109 12.11 -8.52 0.98
N GLY A 110 11.31 -9.57 1.16
CA GLY A 110 11.78 -10.89 1.61
C GLY A 110 12.38 -10.92 3.02
N LEU A 111 12.02 -9.96 3.89
CA LEU A 111 12.67 -9.76 5.20
C LEU A 111 12.16 -10.67 6.33
N ASN A 112 11.03 -11.37 6.12
CA ASN A 112 10.45 -12.34 7.07
C ASN A 112 10.33 -11.80 8.51
N LEU A 113 9.92 -10.54 8.65
CA LEU A 113 9.76 -9.87 9.94
C LEU A 113 8.36 -10.12 10.49
N SER A 114 8.26 -10.19 11.81
CA SER A 114 6.96 -10.36 12.49
C SER A 114 6.97 -9.84 13.94
N GLY A 115 8.12 -9.43 14.45
CA GLY A 115 8.32 -9.06 15.85
C GLY A 115 8.64 -10.25 16.75
N SER A 116 8.82 -11.45 16.19
CA SER A 116 9.06 -12.69 16.95
C SER A 116 10.50 -12.86 17.45
N SER A 117 11.42 -12.00 17.05
CA SER A 117 12.81 -12.06 17.52
C SER A 117 12.91 -11.96 19.04
N THR A 118 13.72 -12.83 19.64
CA THR A 118 13.99 -12.84 21.09
C THR A 118 14.56 -11.53 21.60
N ASN A 119 15.25 -10.78 20.74
CA ASN A 119 15.81 -9.48 21.09
C ASN A 119 14.71 -8.43 21.34
N LEU A 120 13.48 -8.63 20.84
CA LEU A 120 12.36 -7.70 20.96
C LEU A 120 11.41 -8.04 22.12
N ALA A 121 11.55 -9.22 22.73
CA ALA A 121 10.65 -9.66 23.79
C ALA A 121 10.61 -8.67 24.96
N GLY A 122 9.42 -8.23 25.34
CA GLY A 122 9.20 -7.30 26.47
C GLY A 122 9.60 -5.84 26.19
N LYS A 123 9.82 -5.45 24.93
CA LYS A 123 10.26 -4.08 24.56
C LYS A 123 9.16 -3.22 23.90
N LEU A 124 7.93 -3.73 23.85
CA LEU A 124 6.75 -3.05 23.29
C LEU A 124 5.75 -2.74 24.40
N GLY A 125 5.34 -1.47 24.52
CA GLY A 125 4.41 -0.98 25.53
C GLY A 125 3.11 -0.39 24.96
N ILE A 126 2.07 -0.34 25.78
CA ILE A 126 0.80 0.35 25.51
C ILE A 126 0.32 1.05 26.79
N TRP A 127 -0.10 2.31 26.65
CA TRP A 127 -0.91 3.05 27.62
C TRP A 127 -2.22 3.42 26.95
N ASP A 128 -3.36 3.10 27.57
CA ASP A 128 -4.67 3.26 26.95
C ASP A 128 -5.82 3.37 27.99
N GLY A 129 -7.08 3.48 27.59
CA GLY A 129 -8.21 3.77 28.50
C GLY A 129 -8.61 2.67 29.50
N GLY A 130 -7.97 1.50 29.49
CA GLY A 130 -8.27 0.43 30.45
C GLY A 130 -7.62 -0.91 30.13
N ARG A 131 -8.13 -1.96 30.78
CA ARG A 131 -7.57 -3.32 30.69
C ARG A 131 -7.88 -3.98 29.34
N ILE A 132 -6.86 -4.62 28.77
CA ILE A 132 -6.99 -5.43 27.54
C ILE A 132 -7.71 -6.75 27.85
N TYR A 133 -8.63 -7.15 26.97
CA TYR A 133 -9.27 -8.46 27.02
C TYR A 133 -8.32 -9.57 26.52
N ALA A 134 -7.35 -9.95 27.36
CA ALA A 134 -6.30 -10.91 27.02
C ALA A 134 -6.81 -12.34 26.68
N ALA A 135 -8.06 -12.66 27.02
CA ALA A 135 -8.68 -13.94 26.68
C ALA A 135 -9.12 -14.03 25.21
N HIS A 136 -9.10 -12.92 24.47
CA HIS A 136 -9.38 -12.91 23.04
C HIS A 136 -8.42 -13.84 22.29
N GLN A 137 -8.94 -14.60 21.32
CA GLN A 137 -8.19 -15.64 20.62
C GLN A 137 -6.93 -15.11 19.94
N GLU A 138 -6.94 -13.86 19.49
CA GLU A 138 -5.78 -13.22 18.86
C GLU A 138 -4.55 -13.09 19.77
N PHE A 139 -4.75 -13.13 21.09
CA PHE A 139 -3.68 -13.05 22.08
C PHE A 139 -3.25 -14.41 22.64
N ALA A 140 -3.91 -15.50 22.26
CA ALA A 140 -3.53 -16.81 22.79
C ALA A 140 -2.11 -17.20 22.32
N GLY A 141 -1.27 -17.58 23.30
CA GLY A 141 0.17 -17.82 23.13
C GLY A 141 1.05 -16.58 23.34
N LYS A 142 0.47 -15.41 23.66
CA LYS A 142 1.18 -14.16 23.93
C LYS A 142 1.06 -13.76 25.40
N THR A 143 2.07 -13.05 25.89
CA THR A 143 2.09 -12.50 27.24
C THR A 143 1.62 -11.04 27.20
N VAL A 144 0.32 -10.81 27.42
CA VAL A 144 -0.26 -9.46 27.61
C VAL A 144 -0.34 -9.19 29.10
N THR A 145 0.54 -8.32 29.60
CA THR A 145 0.69 -8.07 31.05
C THR A 145 0.21 -6.68 31.40
N MET A 146 -0.94 -6.59 32.08
CA MET A 146 -1.33 -5.38 32.81
C MET A 146 -0.45 -5.24 34.05
N LEU A 147 0.21 -4.10 34.21
CA LEU A 147 1.14 -3.86 35.33
C LEU A 147 0.61 -2.90 36.41
N ASP A 148 -0.55 -2.29 36.18
CA ASP A 148 -1.30 -1.52 37.17
C ASP A 148 -2.51 -2.32 37.70
N ASN A 149 -3.32 -1.67 38.53
CA ASN A 149 -4.51 -2.26 39.14
C ASN A 149 -5.78 -2.06 38.29
N SER A 150 -5.67 -1.77 37.00
CA SER A 150 -6.84 -1.55 36.15
C SER A 150 -7.68 -2.84 36.04
N VAL A 151 -8.97 -2.74 36.38
CA VAL A 151 -9.89 -3.89 36.41
C VAL A 151 -10.95 -3.87 35.30
N THR A 152 -11.20 -2.70 34.69
CA THR A 152 -12.25 -2.53 33.68
C THR A 152 -11.73 -2.88 32.30
N ILE A 153 -12.33 -3.89 31.67
CA ILE A 153 -12.02 -4.25 30.29
C ILE A 153 -12.47 -3.09 29.37
N SER A 154 -11.56 -2.67 28.49
CA SER A 154 -11.78 -1.60 27.52
C SER A 154 -11.80 -2.17 26.11
N ASP A 155 -12.86 -1.86 25.36
CA ASP A 155 -12.99 -2.17 23.93
C ASP A 155 -11.92 -1.44 23.11
N HIS A 156 -11.72 -0.15 23.40
CA HIS A 156 -10.69 0.68 22.77
C HIS A 156 -9.28 0.09 22.99
N SER A 157 -8.91 -0.21 24.24
CA SER A 157 -7.56 -0.71 24.57
C SER A 157 -7.32 -2.11 23.98
N THR A 158 -8.36 -2.94 23.96
CA THR A 158 -8.32 -4.26 23.30
C THR A 158 -8.10 -4.09 21.80
N HIS A 159 -8.86 -3.22 21.13
CA HIS A 159 -8.74 -2.93 19.71
C HIS A 159 -7.33 -2.45 19.33
N VAL A 160 -6.79 -1.47 20.07
CA VAL A 160 -5.45 -0.91 19.89
C VAL A 160 -4.38 -2.00 20.05
N ALA A 161 -4.46 -2.82 21.10
CA ALA A 161 -3.54 -3.93 21.31
C ALA A 161 -3.60 -4.97 20.17
N GLY A 162 -4.80 -5.27 19.67
CA GLY A 162 -4.99 -6.14 18.51
C GLY A 162 -4.29 -5.60 17.25
N THR A 163 -4.39 -4.29 16.98
CA THR A 163 -3.73 -3.65 15.83
C THR A 163 -2.21 -3.75 15.89
N MET A 164 -1.65 -3.75 17.10
CA MET A 164 -0.21 -3.93 17.29
C MET A 164 0.23 -5.39 17.15
N ILE A 165 -0.43 -6.34 17.84
CA ILE A 165 0.14 -7.68 18.09
C ILE A 165 -0.78 -8.88 17.85
N ALA A 166 -2.01 -8.72 17.35
CA ALA A 166 -2.91 -9.85 17.09
C ALA A 166 -2.25 -10.89 16.16
N ARG A 167 -2.28 -12.17 16.54
CA ARG A 167 -1.55 -13.24 15.83
C ARG A 167 -2.08 -13.51 14.41
N GLY A 168 -3.29 -13.06 14.10
CA GLY A 168 -3.99 -13.28 12.84
C GLY A 168 -4.73 -14.61 12.78
N ALA A 169 -5.39 -15.03 13.88
CA ALA A 169 -6.29 -16.19 13.87
C ALA A 169 -7.44 -15.97 12.87
N TYR A 170 -8.00 -14.77 12.91
CA TYR A 170 -8.73 -14.19 11.80
C TYR A 170 -7.72 -13.39 10.99
N ALA A 171 -7.33 -13.91 9.81
CA ALA A 171 -6.26 -13.32 9.00
C ALA A 171 -6.40 -11.80 8.82
N PRO A 172 -7.60 -11.26 8.55
CA PRO A 172 -7.76 -9.84 8.43
C PRO A 172 -7.30 -9.09 9.73
N ALA A 173 -7.45 -9.64 10.94
CA ALA A 173 -7.12 -8.97 12.22
C ALA A 173 -5.67 -9.01 12.62
N ARG A 174 -4.83 -9.61 11.79
CA ARG A 174 -3.41 -9.73 12.05
C ARG A 174 -2.78 -8.37 12.32
N GLY A 175 -2.31 -8.16 13.55
CA GLY A 175 -1.64 -6.94 13.96
C GLY A 175 -0.32 -6.76 13.22
N MET A 176 0.23 -5.54 13.26
CA MET A 176 1.45 -5.23 12.52
C MET A 176 2.62 -6.13 12.91
N SER A 177 2.85 -6.28 14.21
CA SER A 177 3.86 -7.16 14.82
C SER A 177 3.21 -8.46 15.33
N PHE A 178 2.52 -9.18 14.45
CA PHE A 178 1.74 -10.38 14.77
C PHE A 178 2.55 -11.54 15.37
N GLY A 179 3.88 -11.55 15.21
CA GLY A 179 4.80 -12.51 15.81
C GLY A 179 5.31 -12.10 17.20
N SER A 180 5.01 -10.89 17.67
CA SER A 180 5.46 -10.42 19.00
C SER A 180 5.04 -11.37 20.11
N SER A 181 5.96 -11.63 21.05
CA SER A 181 5.75 -12.54 22.18
C SER A 181 4.77 -11.97 23.23
N GLY A 182 4.51 -10.67 23.22
CA GLY A 182 3.68 -10.03 24.24
C GLY A 182 3.64 -8.51 24.16
N LEU A 183 2.95 -7.92 25.13
CA LEU A 183 2.74 -6.48 25.27
C LEU A 183 2.75 -6.10 26.75
N ILE A 184 3.52 -5.08 27.11
CA ILE A 184 3.47 -4.46 28.43
C ILE A 184 2.36 -3.42 28.41
N ALA A 185 1.38 -3.54 29.30
CA ALA A 185 0.18 -2.72 29.26
C ALA A 185 -0.07 -2.01 30.59
N TYR A 186 -0.55 -0.78 30.45
CA TYR A 186 -1.04 0.09 31.49
C TYR A 186 -2.32 0.78 31.00
N ASP A 187 -3.17 1.21 31.90
CA ASP A 187 -4.12 2.27 31.59
C ASP A 187 -3.39 3.62 31.51
N PHE A 188 -4.08 4.68 31.08
CA PHE A 188 -3.48 5.99 30.90
C PHE A 188 -3.36 6.80 32.21
N ASP A 189 -3.80 6.25 33.35
CA ASP A 189 -3.77 6.96 34.60
C ASP A 189 -2.33 6.99 35.09
N ASN A 190 -1.83 8.18 35.46
CA ASN A 190 -0.45 8.33 35.94
C ASN A 190 0.64 7.89 34.92
N ASP A 191 0.29 7.90 33.63
CA ASP A 191 1.11 7.43 32.51
C ASP A 191 2.57 7.90 32.53
N ALA A 192 2.84 9.18 32.75
CA ALA A 192 4.19 9.74 32.72
C ALA A 192 5.10 9.10 33.78
N SER A 193 4.56 8.81 34.97
CA SER A 193 5.32 8.17 36.05
C SER A 193 5.63 6.72 35.73
N GLU A 194 4.62 5.98 35.25
CA GLU A 194 4.75 4.57 34.91
C GLU A 194 5.67 4.37 33.72
N MET A 195 5.49 5.18 32.69
CA MET A 195 6.32 5.21 31.51
C MET A 195 7.77 5.52 31.85
N ALA A 196 8.04 6.53 32.68
CA ALA A 196 9.39 6.82 33.17
C ALA A 196 10.02 5.60 33.87
N SER A 197 9.24 4.84 34.65
CA SER A 197 9.71 3.64 35.34
C SER A 197 10.07 2.48 34.39
N LYS A 198 9.44 2.42 33.20
CA LYS A 198 9.62 1.36 32.20
C LYS A 198 10.50 1.72 31.03
N ALA A 199 10.75 3.01 30.80
CA ALA A 199 11.42 3.54 29.62
C ALA A 199 12.76 2.85 29.31
N ALA A 200 13.56 2.50 30.33
CA ALA A 200 14.85 1.82 30.13
C ALA A 200 14.76 0.41 29.51
N SER A 201 13.58 -0.22 29.58
CA SER A 201 13.33 -1.57 29.04
C SER A 201 12.57 -1.57 27.71
N LEU A 202 11.99 -0.44 27.32
CA LEU A 202 11.14 -0.31 26.13
C LEU A 202 11.94 0.25 24.95
N LEU A 203 11.50 -0.12 23.74
CA LEU A 203 11.95 0.50 22.49
C LEU A 203 10.84 1.33 21.86
N VAL A 204 9.60 0.84 21.92
CA VAL A 204 8.43 1.50 21.32
C VAL A 204 7.25 1.38 22.27
N SER A 205 6.45 2.43 22.38
CA SER A 205 5.14 2.39 23.03
C SER A 205 4.07 3.07 22.18
N ASN A 206 2.82 2.67 22.42
CA ASN A 206 1.64 3.28 21.85
C ASN A 206 0.86 4.09 22.89
N HIS A 207 0.50 5.32 22.54
CA HIS A 207 -0.31 6.24 23.35
C HIS A 207 -1.47 6.77 22.50
N SER A 208 -2.61 6.09 22.55
CA SER A 208 -3.79 6.38 21.73
C SER A 208 -4.84 7.22 22.46
N TYR A 209 -4.36 8.27 23.13
CA TYR A 209 -5.15 9.18 23.94
C TYR A 209 -4.52 10.59 23.92
N GLY A 210 -5.25 11.57 24.41
CA GLY A 210 -4.80 12.94 24.56
C GLY A 210 -5.76 13.72 25.46
N ILE A 211 -5.38 14.96 25.77
CA ILE A 211 -6.26 15.84 26.53
C ILE A 211 -7.46 16.31 25.67
N VAL A 212 -8.59 16.56 26.32
CA VAL A 212 -9.74 17.19 25.66
C VAL A 212 -9.49 18.70 25.54
N CYS A 213 -9.59 19.21 24.32
CA CYS A 213 -9.39 20.62 23.96
C CYS A 213 -10.56 21.14 23.13
N GLY A 214 -10.90 22.41 23.32
CA GLY A 214 -11.94 23.09 22.54
C GLY A 214 -13.32 22.47 22.73
N TRP A 215 -14.01 22.21 21.62
CA TRP A 215 -15.30 21.54 21.63
C TRP A 215 -15.20 20.02 21.83
N SER A 216 -16.12 19.47 22.61
CA SER A 216 -16.33 18.02 22.74
C SER A 216 -17.80 17.70 23.00
N TYR A 217 -18.33 16.67 22.35
CA TYR A 217 -19.68 16.20 22.57
C TYR A 217 -19.77 15.20 23.73
N ASN A 218 -20.43 15.59 24.81
CA ASN A 218 -20.61 14.75 25.98
C ASN A 218 -21.91 13.93 25.88
N ALA A 219 -21.76 12.67 25.47
CA ALA A 219 -22.85 11.71 25.37
C ALA A 219 -23.17 10.98 26.70
N SER A 220 -22.37 11.20 27.75
CA SER A 220 -22.50 10.51 29.05
C SER A 220 -23.40 11.26 30.05
N VAL A 221 -23.90 12.44 29.68
CA VAL A 221 -24.82 13.25 30.50
C VAL A 221 -26.20 13.31 29.84
N THR A 222 -27.27 13.45 30.62
CA THR A 222 -28.64 13.54 30.08
C THR A 222 -29.26 14.91 30.37
N PRO A 223 -29.70 15.67 29.33
CA PRO A 223 -29.55 15.36 27.90
C PRO A 223 -28.08 15.49 27.44
N ASN A 224 -27.71 14.72 26.42
CA ASN A 224 -26.40 14.82 25.77
C ASN A 224 -26.18 16.26 25.29
N ARG A 225 -24.95 16.76 25.36
CA ARG A 225 -24.68 18.18 25.12
C ARG A 225 -23.28 18.44 24.61
N TRP A 226 -23.13 19.55 23.90
CA TRP A 226 -21.82 20.10 23.54
C TRP A 226 -21.21 20.85 24.71
N GLU A 227 -19.95 20.55 25.01
CA GLU A 227 -19.14 21.21 26.04
C GLU A 227 -17.95 21.93 25.42
N TRP A 228 -17.73 23.19 25.82
CA TRP A 228 -16.56 23.99 25.50
C TRP A 228 -15.58 23.94 26.66
N TYR A 229 -14.37 23.42 26.40
CA TYR A 229 -13.30 23.26 27.38
C TYR A 229 -12.26 24.39 27.37
N GLY A 230 -12.40 25.36 26.45
CA GLY A 230 -11.62 26.61 26.50
C GLY A 230 -12.08 27.51 27.64
N LEU A 231 -11.24 28.50 28.00
CA LEU A 231 -11.58 29.39 29.10
C LEU A 231 -12.71 30.36 28.69
N PRO A 232 -13.59 30.76 29.64
CA PRO A 232 -14.64 31.72 29.32
C PRO A 232 -14.07 33.04 28.81
N GLY A 233 -14.54 33.44 27.62
CA GLY A 233 -14.11 34.66 26.92
C GLY A 233 -13.14 34.41 25.77
N ASP A 234 -12.57 33.22 25.65
CA ASP A 234 -11.61 32.92 24.58
C ASP A 234 -12.32 32.57 23.27
N THR A 235 -11.68 32.91 22.16
CA THR A 235 -12.11 32.52 20.82
C THR A 235 -11.64 31.11 20.46
N GLU A 236 -10.63 30.61 21.17
CA GLU A 236 -9.95 29.33 20.97
C GLU A 236 -9.48 28.77 22.32
N ASP A 237 -9.36 27.46 22.45
CA ASP A 237 -8.81 26.87 23.68
C ASP A 237 -7.29 26.92 23.65
N TYR A 238 -6.69 27.67 24.59
CA TYR A 238 -5.24 27.80 24.73
C TYR A 238 -4.49 26.47 24.86
N LYS A 239 -5.17 25.34 25.11
CA LYS A 239 -4.53 24.03 25.19
C LYS A 239 -4.24 23.40 23.82
N PHE A 240 -4.77 23.95 22.72
CA PHE A 240 -4.28 23.63 21.39
C PHE A 240 -2.90 24.24 21.19
N GLY A 241 -2.01 23.50 20.52
CA GLY A 241 -0.64 23.91 20.20
C GLY A 241 0.31 24.10 21.39
N TYR A 242 -0.23 24.16 22.61
CA TYR A 242 0.42 24.48 23.85
C TYR A 242 1.37 23.41 24.40
N TYR A 243 2.65 23.72 24.35
CA TYR A 243 3.69 22.93 25.02
C TYR A 243 3.60 23.11 26.56
N SER A 244 2.87 22.19 27.19
CA SER A 244 2.58 22.13 28.62
C SER A 244 3.66 21.42 29.44
N THR A 245 3.54 21.46 30.78
CA THR A 245 4.34 20.62 31.69
C THR A 245 4.16 19.12 31.43
N TYR A 246 2.99 18.72 30.90
CA TYR A 246 2.73 17.34 30.52
C TYR A 246 3.52 16.94 29.27
N ALA A 247 3.50 17.75 28.21
CA ALA A 247 4.37 17.55 27.04
C ALA A 247 5.86 17.57 27.42
N GLN A 248 6.25 18.46 28.34
CA GLN A 248 7.60 18.53 28.88
C GLN A 248 8.04 17.23 29.55
N SER A 249 7.15 16.56 30.29
CA SER A 249 7.46 15.29 30.94
C SER A 249 7.80 14.17 29.94
N PHE A 250 7.11 14.12 28.80
CA PHE A 250 7.41 13.19 27.72
C PHE A 250 8.78 13.47 27.09
N ASP A 251 9.11 14.75 26.83
CA ASP A 251 10.43 15.11 26.33
C ASP A 251 11.54 14.73 27.31
N GLN A 252 11.32 14.91 28.62
CA GLN A 252 12.26 14.51 29.66
C GLN A 252 12.46 13.00 29.72
N ILE A 253 11.39 12.21 29.55
CA ILE A 253 11.46 10.74 29.49
C ILE A 253 12.24 10.29 28.26
N ALA A 254 11.93 10.83 27.07
CA ALA A 254 12.67 10.51 25.84
C ALA A 254 14.15 10.85 25.97
N TYR A 255 14.46 12.02 26.52
CA TYR A 255 15.84 12.48 26.70
C TYR A 255 16.64 11.54 27.63
N ASN A 256 16.01 11.06 28.70
CA ASN A 256 16.64 10.14 29.66
C ASN A 256 16.64 8.67 29.18
N ALA A 257 15.82 8.31 28.19
CA ALA A 257 15.72 6.97 27.63
C ALA A 257 15.90 7.01 26.09
N PRO A 258 17.15 7.18 25.60
CA PRO A 258 17.42 7.54 24.20
C PRO A 258 17.05 6.48 23.16
N TYR A 259 16.71 5.25 23.57
CA TYR A 259 16.27 4.16 22.69
C TYR A 259 14.74 3.97 22.67
N TYR A 260 14.02 4.71 23.51
CA TYR A 260 12.59 4.56 23.69
C TYR A 260 11.81 5.61 22.91
N LEU A 261 11.12 5.18 21.86
CA LEU A 261 10.25 6.03 21.04
C LEU A 261 8.78 5.88 21.48
N MET A 262 8.22 6.97 22.00
CA MET A 262 6.78 7.07 22.28
C MET A 262 6.04 7.48 21.01
N VAL A 263 5.05 6.68 20.59
CA VAL A 263 4.20 6.97 19.44
C VAL A 263 2.84 7.44 19.95
N VAL A 264 2.43 8.65 19.59
CA VAL A 264 1.32 9.38 20.21
C VAL A 264 0.30 9.80 19.15
N ALA A 265 -0.99 9.62 19.43
CA ALA A 265 -2.07 10.07 18.56
C ALA A 265 -2.15 11.61 18.46
N ALA A 266 -2.31 12.16 17.24
CA ALA A 266 -2.44 13.61 17.03
C ALA A 266 -3.74 14.20 17.60
N GLY A 267 -4.79 13.39 17.73
CA GLY A 267 -6.11 13.81 18.22
C GLY A 267 -7.17 13.83 17.12
N ASN A 268 -8.44 13.82 17.54
CA ASN A 268 -9.61 13.76 16.66
C ASN A 268 -10.45 15.06 16.68
N SER A 269 -9.87 16.18 17.13
CA SER A 269 -10.59 17.42 17.42
C SER A 269 -11.33 17.97 16.19
N ARG A 270 -10.86 17.67 14.98
CA ARG A 270 -11.48 18.11 13.71
C ARG A 270 -12.89 17.56 13.49
N GLY A 271 -13.21 16.43 14.12
CA GLY A 271 -14.56 15.86 14.13
C GLY A 271 -15.51 16.53 15.14
N GLU A 272 -14.98 17.30 16.09
CA GLU A 272 -15.72 17.89 17.20
C GLU A 272 -15.86 19.40 16.98
N THR A 273 -16.70 19.85 16.05
CA THR A 273 -16.75 21.26 15.63
C THR A 273 -17.61 22.17 16.52
N GLY A 274 -18.19 21.62 17.58
CA GLY A 274 -19.18 22.30 18.41
C GLY A 274 -20.57 22.36 17.78
N PRO A 275 -21.57 22.87 18.52
CA PRO A 275 -22.92 23.07 18.00
C PRO A 275 -22.94 24.21 16.98
N ALA A 276 -23.98 24.33 16.15
CA ALA A 276 -24.11 25.46 15.24
C ALA A 276 -24.09 26.80 16.02
N VAL A 277 -23.63 27.88 15.39
CA VAL A 277 -23.71 29.21 15.99
C VAL A 277 -25.19 29.54 16.27
N GLY A 278 -25.49 29.99 17.49
CA GLY A 278 -26.86 30.21 17.96
C GLY A 278 -27.45 29.05 18.77
N GLU A 279 -26.90 27.85 18.68
CA GLU A 279 -27.38 26.67 19.43
C GLU A 279 -26.82 26.62 20.84
N THR A 280 -27.52 25.93 21.75
CA THR A 280 -27.11 25.88 23.16
C THR A 280 -25.81 25.12 23.35
N TYR A 281 -24.91 25.67 24.17
CA TYR A 281 -23.69 24.98 24.62
C TYR A 281 -23.48 25.09 26.12
N TYR A 282 -22.59 24.24 26.63
CA TYR A 282 -22.17 24.20 28.01
C TYR A 282 -20.68 24.51 28.10
N GLY A 283 -20.23 25.13 29.20
CA GLY A 283 -18.83 25.45 29.39
C GLY A 283 -18.58 25.99 30.80
N TYR A 284 -17.33 26.32 31.12
CA TYR A 284 -17.00 26.81 32.46
C TYR A 284 -17.76 28.10 32.81
N ARG A 285 -18.21 28.19 34.07
CA ARG A 285 -18.96 29.35 34.55
C ARG A 285 -18.14 30.63 34.44
N SER A 286 -16.89 30.60 34.91
CA SER A 286 -15.93 31.70 34.80
C SER A 286 -14.50 31.16 34.70
N ARG A 287 -13.51 32.04 34.49
CA ARG A 287 -12.08 31.67 34.51
C ARG A 287 -11.60 31.13 35.86
N THR A 288 -12.32 31.41 36.94
CA THR A 288 -11.99 30.97 38.31
C THR A 288 -12.95 29.92 38.86
N ASP A 289 -14.10 29.71 38.22
CA ASP A 289 -15.11 28.72 38.58
C ASP A 289 -15.24 27.67 37.47
N ARG A 290 -14.72 26.47 37.77
CA ARG A 290 -14.62 25.32 36.85
C ARG A 290 -15.91 24.51 36.74
N THR A 291 -17.02 24.99 37.30
CA THR A 291 -18.32 24.34 37.11
C THR A 291 -18.80 24.49 35.67
N ILE A 292 -19.12 23.38 34.99
CA ILE A 292 -19.73 23.40 33.66
C ILE A 292 -21.21 23.78 33.81
N VAL A 293 -21.60 24.87 33.16
CA VAL A 293 -22.97 25.41 33.19
C VAL A 293 -23.48 25.63 31.77
N ASN A 294 -24.80 25.71 31.61
CA ASN A 294 -25.40 26.16 30.36
C ASN A 294 -24.98 27.61 30.09
N LYS A 295 -24.38 27.87 28.92
CA LYS A 295 -23.88 29.19 28.52
C LYS A 295 -24.81 29.92 27.54
N GLY A 296 -25.98 29.34 27.27
CA GLY A 296 -26.92 29.81 26.26
C GLY A 296 -26.44 29.50 24.85
N ALA A 297 -26.83 30.34 23.90
CA ALA A 297 -26.47 30.21 22.49
C ALA A 297 -24.95 30.38 22.27
N ARG A 298 -24.36 29.51 21.45
CA ARG A 298 -22.96 29.60 21.02
C ARG A 298 -22.75 30.94 20.27
N PRO A 299 -21.81 31.79 20.71
CA PRO A 299 -21.44 32.98 19.97
C PRO A 299 -20.61 32.63 18.72
N ALA A 300 -20.66 33.49 17.70
CA ALA A 300 -19.86 33.31 16.47
C ALA A 300 -18.34 33.45 16.70
N THR A 301 -17.92 34.01 17.84
CA THR A 301 -16.51 34.29 18.16
C THR A 301 -15.73 33.06 18.60
N ILE A 302 -16.39 32.00 19.08
CA ILE A 302 -15.71 30.76 19.43
C ILE A 302 -15.53 29.94 18.15
N SER A 303 -14.27 29.69 17.79
CA SER A 303 -13.88 28.94 16.60
C SER A 303 -14.45 27.52 16.65
N SER A 304 -14.60 26.91 15.48
CA SER A 304 -14.83 25.47 15.40
C SER A 304 -13.47 24.78 15.36
N ASN A 305 -13.36 23.57 15.89
CA ASN A 305 -12.11 22.81 15.88
C ASN A 305 -11.72 22.29 14.47
N ASN A 306 -12.09 22.96 13.37
CA ASN A 306 -11.90 22.49 12.00
C ASN A 306 -10.74 23.18 11.24
N GLY A 307 -9.94 23.98 11.96
CA GLY A 307 -8.79 24.70 11.43
C GLY A 307 -7.46 23.97 11.61
N PHE A 308 -6.37 24.75 11.49
CA PHE A 308 -5.04 24.39 11.96
C PHE A 308 -4.93 24.68 13.46
N ASP A 309 -3.84 24.22 14.07
CA ASP A 309 -3.56 24.37 15.50
C ASP A 309 -4.65 23.75 16.39
N ILE A 310 -4.87 22.45 16.22
CA ILE A 310 -5.91 21.71 16.95
C ILE A 310 -5.39 20.40 17.57
N ILE A 311 -4.07 20.31 17.75
CA ILE A 311 -3.38 19.19 18.42
C ILE A 311 -3.20 19.55 19.90
N GLY A 312 -3.52 18.60 20.79
CA GLY A 312 -3.32 18.73 22.25
C GLY A 312 -2.17 17.88 22.78
N ALA A 313 -1.81 18.08 24.04
CA ALA A 313 -0.83 17.23 24.72
C ALA A 313 -1.34 15.77 24.89
N PRO A 314 -0.45 14.76 24.90
CA PRO A 314 1.01 14.84 24.88
C PRO A 314 1.65 14.92 23.47
N ALA A 315 0.84 14.91 22.41
CA ALA A 315 1.30 14.91 21.01
C ALA A 315 2.15 16.13 20.59
N LEU A 316 2.15 17.18 21.41
CA LEU A 316 2.92 18.41 21.22
C LEU A 316 4.38 18.30 21.69
N ALA A 317 4.77 17.22 22.37
CA ALA A 317 6.16 16.97 22.78
C ALA A 317 7.09 16.86 21.55
N LYS A 318 8.33 17.36 21.66
CA LYS A 318 9.29 17.39 20.53
C LYS A 318 9.80 15.99 20.18
N ASN A 319 10.00 15.15 21.18
CA ASN A 319 10.73 13.89 21.08
C ASN A 319 9.83 12.67 20.83
N VAL A 320 8.50 12.85 20.81
CA VAL A 320 7.54 11.78 20.46
C VAL A 320 7.36 11.69 18.94
N LEU A 321 6.86 10.56 18.45
CA LEU A 321 6.36 10.41 17.08
C LEU A 321 4.83 10.61 17.08
N THR A 322 4.38 11.78 16.63
CA THR A 322 2.97 12.14 16.57
C THR A 322 2.34 11.66 15.27
N VAL A 323 1.22 10.94 15.38
CA VAL A 323 0.59 10.22 14.26
C VAL A 323 -0.80 10.77 13.95
N SER A 324 -1.00 11.23 12.71
CA SER A 324 -2.32 11.54 12.15
C SER A 324 -2.94 10.33 11.44
N ALA A 325 -4.25 10.41 11.21
CA ALA A 325 -5.02 9.35 10.57
C ALA A 325 -5.34 9.71 9.12
N VAL A 326 -4.88 8.86 8.20
CA VAL A 326 -5.32 8.86 6.80
C VAL A 326 -6.30 7.72 6.58
N ASN A 327 -7.04 7.88 5.49
CA ASN A 327 -7.85 6.85 4.90
C ASN A 327 -6.98 5.69 4.37
N PRO A 328 -7.43 4.43 4.42
CA PRO A 328 -6.63 3.27 4.08
C PRO A 328 -6.32 3.17 2.60
N LEU A 329 -5.12 2.68 2.37
CA LEU A 329 -4.55 2.38 1.08
C LEU A 329 -4.11 0.90 1.09
N PRO A 330 -5.03 -0.06 0.92
CA PRO A 330 -4.71 -1.48 1.04
C PRO A 330 -3.75 -2.07 -0.02
N PHE A 331 -3.29 -1.31 -1.02
CA PHE A 331 -2.17 -1.63 -1.92
C PHE A 331 -1.10 -0.53 -1.89
N GLY A 332 -1.02 0.20 -0.79
CA GLY A 332 -0.08 1.29 -0.57
C GLY A 332 -0.40 2.58 -1.34
N PRO A 333 0.37 3.65 -1.11
CA PRO A 333 0.28 4.89 -1.86
C PRO A 333 0.97 4.75 -3.24
N VAL A 334 0.34 5.26 -4.31
CA VAL A 334 0.94 5.34 -5.66
C VAL A 334 1.31 6.78 -5.99
N THR A 335 0.41 7.72 -5.69
CA THR A 335 0.61 9.16 -5.85
C THR A 335 0.25 9.90 -4.56
N ALA A 336 0.81 11.10 -4.36
CA ALA A 336 0.49 11.95 -3.21
C ALA A 336 -1.02 12.25 -3.09
N ALA A 337 -1.73 12.31 -4.22
CA ALA A 337 -3.18 12.55 -4.25
C ALA A 337 -4.03 11.37 -3.73
N ASP A 338 -3.45 10.17 -3.62
CA ASP A 338 -4.16 9.00 -3.07
C ASP A 338 -4.22 9.05 -1.54
N VAL A 339 -3.28 9.73 -0.90
CA VAL A 339 -3.21 9.85 0.55
C VAL A 339 -4.22 10.90 1.01
N LEU A 340 -5.40 10.44 1.42
CA LEU A 340 -6.48 11.31 1.88
C LEU A 340 -6.51 11.34 3.41
N ILE A 341 -6.31 12.53 3.98
CA ILE A 341 -6.47 12.73 5.43
C ILE A 341 -7.91 12.42 5.89
N SER A 342 -8.06 11.76 7.04
CA SER A 342 -9.38 11.50 7.63
C SER A 342 -10.10 12.79 7.98
N SER A 343 -11.42 12.78 8.08
CA SER A 343 -12.22 13.97 8.41
C SER A 343 -12.00 14.51 9.83
N PHE A 344 -11.49 13.68 10.74
CA PHE A 344 -11.37 13.99 12.17
C PHE A 344 -9.95 14.30 12.64
N SER A 345 -8.91 13.89 11.91
CA SER A 345 -7.52 14.06 12.38
C SER A 345 -7.19 15.52 12.66
N SER A 346 -6.62 15.78 13.83
CA SER A 346 -6.12 17.11 14.20
C SER A 346 -4.91 17.52 13.34
N PHE A 347 -4.81 18.81 13.05
CA PHE A 347 -3.72 19.44 12.30
C PHE A 347 -2.89 20.32 13.24
N GLY A 348 -1.59 20.40 12.96
CA GLY A 348 -0.73 21.40 13.58
C GLY A 348 -0.98 22.79 12.99
N ALA A 349 -0.08 23.77 13.13
CA ALA A 349 1.20 23.68 13.83
C ALA A 349 1.03 23.50 15.35
N THR A 350 2.15 23.42 16.07
CA THR A 350 2.15 23.82 17.49
C THR A 350 2.16 25.35 17.61
N ASP A 351 1.87 25.91 18.79
CA ASP A 351 1.92 27.38 19.00
C ASP A 351 3.27 27.98 18.59
N ASP A 352 4.36 27.25 18.91
CA ASP A 352 5.73 27.63 18.58
C ASP A 352 6.12 27.27 17.14
N GLY A 353 5.17 26.88 16.29
CA GLY A 353 5.31 26.70 14.85
C GLY A 353 6.03 25.44 14.41
N ARG A 354 6.15 24.41 15.27
CA ARG A 354 6.75 23.12 14.89
C ARG A 354 5.82 22.31 14.00
N ILE A 355 6.41 21.48 13.16
CA ILE A 355 5.71 20.52 12.32
C ILE A 355 5.11 19.43 13.21
N LYS A 356 3.78 19.43 13.32
CA LYS A 356 2.99 18.33 13.88
C LYS A 356 1.74 18.13 13.01
N PRO A 357 1.24 16.89 12.81
CA PRO A 357 1.83 15.60 13.23
C PRO A 357 3.24 15.38 12.62
N ASP A 358 3.98 14.37 13.08
CA ASP A 358 5.26 14.02 12.45
C ASP A 358 5.03 13.14 11.21
N ILE A 359 4.07 12.22 11.28
CA ILE A 359 3.80 11.22 10.24
C ILE A 359 2.32 10.81 10.22
N CYS A 360 1.88 10.17 9.15
CA CYS A 360 0.55 9.56 9.04
C CYS A 360 0.58 8.03 9.15
N GLY A 361 -0.54 7.46 9.60
CA GLY A 361 -0.86 6.03 9.51
C GLY A 361 -2.34 5.80 9.15
N ASP A 362 -2.70 4.56 8.86
CA ASP A 362 -4.10 4.19 8.61
C ASP A 362 -4.88 4.21 9.92
N GLY A 363 -5.79 5.17 10.05
CA GLY A 363 -6.60 5.33 11.25
C GLY A 363 -8.08 5.28 11.00
N VAL A 364 -8.52 4.94 9.79
CA VAL A 364 -9.94 4.99 9.47
C VAL A 364 -10.38 3.56 9.19
N ASN A 365 -11.38 3.12 9.94
CA ASN A 365 -12.05 1.86 9.76
C ASN A 365 -11.16 0.62 9.79
N VAL A 366 -10.20 0.67 10.72
CA VAL A 366 -9.31 -0.43 11.04
C VAL A 366 -10.11 -1.45 11.82
N ILE A 367 -10.25 -2.68 11.31
CA ILE A 367 -10.81 -3.76 12.14
C ILE A 367 -9.69 -4.32 13.02
N SER A 368 -10.05 -4.65 14.26
CA SER A 368 -9.22 -5.33 15.22
C SER A 368 -10.10 -6.08 16.23
N THR A 369 -9.49 -6.57 17.31
CA THR A 369 -10.13 -7.34 18.37
C THR A 369 -11.18 -6.52 19.13
N ASP A 370 -12.32 -7.14 19.42
CA ASP A 370 -13.40 -6.60 20.25
C ASP A 370 -13.53 -7.38 21.58
N THR A 371 -14.41 -6.91 22.47
CA THR A 371 -14.65 -7.47 23.80
C THR A 371 -15.96 -8.25 23.93
N ALA A 372 -16.82 -8.27 22.90
CA ALA A 372 -18.12 -8.95 22.96
C ALA A 372 -18.00 -10.49 23.10
N ALA A 373 -16.94 -11.09 22.55
CA ALA A 373 -16.65 -12.52 22.63
C ALA A 373 -15.15 -12.79 22.43
N VAL A 374 -14.69 -14.02 22.68
CA VAL A 374 -13.29 -14.43 22.50
C VAL A 374 -12.83 -14.39 21.04
N ASP A 375 -13.77 -14.34 20.09
CA ASP A 375 -13.57 -14.28 18.65
C ASP A 375 -14.29 -13.08 18.00
N ALA A 376 -14.59 -12.04 18.79
CA ALA A 376 -15.27 -10.84 18.33
C ALA A 376 -14.31 -9.83 17.68
N TYR A 377 -14.76 -9.17 16.62
CA TYR A 377 -13.98 -8.15 15.93
C TYR A 377 -14.86 -6.95 15.61
N VAL A 378 -14.29 -5.76 15.67
CA VAL A 378 -14.99 -4.50 15.41
C VAL A 378 -14.09 -3.58 14.60
N ALA A 379 -14.70 -2.71 13.81
CA ALA A 379 -14.01 -1.69 13.02
C ALA A 379 -14.08 -0.35 13.76
N MET A 380 -12.95 0.30 13.99
CA MET A 380 -12.88 1.61 14.64
C MET A 380 -12.13 2.63 13.79
N SER A 381 -12.45 3.91 14.03
CA SER A 381 -11.84 5.06 13.37
C SER A 381 -11.33 6.05 14.41
N GLY A 382 -10.09 6.52 14.23
CA GLY A 382 -9.46 7.53 15.06
C GLY A 382 -7.96 7.60 14.79
N THR A 383 -7.31 8.71 15.18
CA THR A 383 -5.85 8.70 15.32
C THR A 383 -5.38 7.61 16.29
N SER A 384 -6.25 7.19 17.21
CA SER A 384 -6.08 6.01 18.06
C SER A 384 -5.91 4.68 17.32
N MET A 385 -6.33 4.57 16.06
CA MET A 385 -6.11 3.38 15.23
C MET A 385 -4.89 3.55 14.33
N ALA A 386 -4.56 4.79 13.94
CA ALA A 386 -3.33 5.10 13.20
C ALA A 386 -2.07 4.89 14.05
N THR A 387 -2.10 5.29 15.31
CA THR A 387 -0.98 5.14 16.26
C THR A 387 -0.54 3.68 16.45
N PRO A 388 -1.43 2.68 16.66
CA PRO A 388 -1.02 1.28 16.77
C PRO A 388 -0.61 0.66 15.42
N ASN A 389 -1.15 1.16 14.31
CA ASN A 389 -0.66 0.81 12.98
C ASN A 389 0.79 1.29 12.77
N VAL A 390 1.13 2.52 13.18
CA VAL A 390 2.51 3.02 13.10
C VAL A 390 3.42 2.33 14.12
N SER A 391 3.04 2.28 15.41
CA SER A 391 3.89 1.74 16.48
C SER A 391 4.24 0.27 16.27
N GLY A 392 3.26 -0.55 15.88
CA GLY A 392 3.51 -1.94 15.54
C GLY A 392 4.36 -2.14 14.28
N SER A 393 4.34 -1.19 13.34
CA SER A 393 5.15 -1.24 12.12
C SER A 393 6.60 -0.81 12.37
N VAL A 394 6.82 0.27 13.12
CA VAL A 394 8.18 0.76 13.45
C VAL A 394 8.90 -0.15 14.43
N PHE A 395 8.17 -0.96 15.21
CA PHE A 395 8.76 -2.04 16.01
C PHE A 395 9.45 -3.11 15.16
N LEU A 396 8.92 -3.42 13.97
CA LEU A 396 9.58 -4.33 13.01
C LEU A 396 10.84 -3.72 12.40
N LEU A 397 10.91 -2.40 12.27
CA LEU A 397 12.15 -1.75 11.83
C LEU A 397 13.26 -1.90 12.87
N GLN A 398 12.92 -1.90 14.17
CA GLN A 398 13.89 -2.25 15.22
C GLN A 398 14.31 -3.73 15.14
N GLU A 399 13.40 -4.65 14.81
CA GLU A 399 13.74 -6.05 14.54
C GLU A 399 14.76 -6.15 13.40
N TYR A 400 14.47 -5.48 12.29
CA TYR A 400 15.35 -5.53 11.12
C TYR A 400 16.71 -4.90 11.37
N PHE A 401 16.72 -3.73 11.99
CA PHE A 401 17.95 -3.04 12.32
C PHE A 401 18.81 -3.89 13.25
N ALA A 402 18.22 -4.55 14.26
CA ALA A 402 18.95 -5.45 15.13
C ALA A 402 19.51 -6.67 14.38
N GLN A 403 18.79 -7.24 13.41
CA GLN A 403 19.32 -8.32 12.56
C GLN A 403 20.53 -7.87 11.74
N LYS A 404 20.57 -6.62 11.29
CA LYS A 404 21.67 -6.06 10.50
C LYS A 404 22.83 -5.51 11.32
N ASN A 405 22.59 -5.16 12.58
CA ASN A 405 23.57 -4.45 13.43
C ASN A 405 23.93 -5.24 14.70
N ASN A 406 24.11 -6.56 14.58
CA ASN A 406 24.58 -7.43 15.66
C ASN A 406 23.75 -7.34 16.96
N GLY A 407 22.43 -7.21 16.82
CA GLY A 407 21.50 -7.10 17.94
C GLY A 407 21.35 -5.69 18.54
N ASN A 408 22.08 -4.69 18.04
CA ASN A 408 21.93 -3.30 18.48
C ASN A 408 20.64 -2.67 17.90
N PHE A 409 20.03 -1.77 18.67
CA PHE A 409 18.82 -1.05 18.27
C PHE A 409 19.16 0.39 17.86
N MET A 410 18.28 0.99 17.05
CA MET A 410 18.32 2.42 16.77
C MET A 410 17.92 3.22 18.01
N ARG A 411 18.53 4.40 18.19
CA ARG A 411 17.97 5.42 19.08
C ARG A 411 16.57 5.85 18.60
N ALA A 412 15.78 6.38 19.53
CA ALA A 412 14.45 6.92 19.24
C ALA A 412 14.51 8.02 18.17
N ALA A 413 15.48 8.92 18.24
CA ALA A 413 15.72 9.94 17.23
C ALA A 413 16.08 9.35 15.85
N THR A 414 16.81 8.25 15.81
CA THR A 414 17.15 7.57 14.54
C THR A 414 15.93 6.90 13.94
N LEU A 415 15.12 6.21 14.75
CA LEU A 415 13.87 5.61 14.27
C LEU A 415 12.88 6.68 13.78
N LYS A 416 12.69 7.77 14.56
CA LYS A 416 11.86 8.93 14.16
C LYS A 416 12.36 9.56 12.86
N GLY A 417 13.65 9.92 12.80
CA GLY A 417 14.27 10.50 11.61
C GLY A 417 14.17 9.59 10.38
N LEU A 418 14.33 8.27 10.56
CA LEU A 418 14.27 7.30 9.46
C LEU A 418 12.87 7.23 8.85
N VAL A 419 11.83 7.15 9.69
CA VAL A 419 10.46 7.08 9.18
C VAL A 419 10.00 8.39 8.57
N CYS A 420 10.45 9.55 9.07
CA CYS A 420 10.19 10.85 8.44
C CYS A 420 10.98 11.03 7.13
N GLN A 421 12.24 10.61 7.06
CA GLN A 421 13.04 10.69 5.83
C GLN A 421 12.46 9.83 4.71
N THR A 422 11.93 8.66 5.07
CA THR A 422 11.46 7.67 4.10
C THR A 422 9.97 7.73 3.86
N ALA A 423 9.24 8.61 4.55
CA ALA A 423 7.82 8.80 4.38
C ALA A 423 7.44 9.04 2.92
N PHE A 424 6.27 8.55 2.55
CA PHE A 424 5.65 8.86 1.26
C PHE A 424 4.99 10.23 1.37
N ASP A 425 5.52 11.20 0.64
CA ASP A 425 5.05 12.59 0.65
C ASP A 425 3.57 12.67 0.26
N ALA A 426 2.81 13.50 0.98
CA ALA A 426 1.37 13.64 0.86
C ALA A 426 0.96 15.09 1.04
N GLY A 427 -0.07 15.55 0.32
CA GLY A 427 -0.44 16.96 0.35
C GLY A 427 0.47 17.82 -0.53
N ASN A 428 1.01 18.89 0.04
CA ASN A 428 1.98 19.74 -0.67
C ASN A 428 3.33 19.04 -0.75
N THR A 429 4.19 19.42 -1.70
CA THR A 429 5.55 18.86 -1.74
C THR A 429 6.36 19.28 -0.51
N GLY A 430 6.95 18.29 0.17
CA GLY A 430 7.67 18.50 1.42
C GLY A 430 6.73 18.53 2.64
N PRO A 431 7.26 18.80 3.84
CA PRO A 431 6.46 18.68 5.06
C PRO A 431 5.31 19.70 5.10
N ASP A 432 4.21 19.34 5.76
CA ASP A 432 3.10 20.25 6.05
C ASP A 432 2.46 19.99 7.44
N TYR A 433 1.56 20.88 7.88
CA TYR A 433 0.89 20.76 9.18
C TYR A 433 -0.32 19.79 9.19
N ILE A 434 -0.59 19.10 8.09
CA ILE A 434 -1.69 18.13 7.93
C ILE A 434 -1.15 16.71 8.01
N TYR A 435 -0.14 16.42 7.19
CA TYR A 435 0.47 15.10 7.00
C TYR A 435 1.83 14.95 7.68
N GLY A 436 2.40 16.05 8.20
CA GLY A 436 3.75 16.04 8.74
C GLY A 436 4.77 15.84 7.62
N TRP A 437 5.65 14.86 7.79
CA TRP A 437 6.59 14.43 6.75
C TRP A 437 5.98 13.45 5.73
N GLY A 438 4.71 13.05 5.91
CA GLY A 438 3.96 12.19 4.99
C GLY A 438 3.47 10.88 5.62
N LEU A 439 3.07 9.93 4.78
CA LEU A 439 2.60 8.61 5.20
C LEU A 439 3.77 7.67 5.48
N LEU A 440 3.71 6.91 6.58
CA LEU A 440 4.72 5.90 6.89
C LEU A 440 4.94 4.95 5.70
N ASN A 441 6.19 4.83 5.27
CA ASN A 441 6.62 3.87 4.25
C ASN A 441 7.65 2.91 4.87
N ALA A 442 7.15 1.88 5.55
CA ALA A 442 7.99 0.92 6.25
C ALA A 442 8.91 0.14 5.29
N ALA A 443 8.49 -0.07 4.03
CA ALA A 443 9.31 -0.69 3.00
C ALA A 443 10.55 0.15 2.67
N LYS A 444 10.37 1.45 2.39
CA LYS A 444 11.49 2.35 2.09
C LYS A 444 12.42 2.55 3.29
N ALA A 445 11.85 2.58 4.51
CA ALA A 445 12.64 2.58 5.75
C ALA A 445 13.54 1.34 5.87
N ALA A 446 12.99 0.14 5.68
CA ALA A 446 13.77 -1.10 5.71
C ALA A 446 14.76 -1.22 4.55
N GLN A 447 14.42 -0.74 3.35
CA GLN A 447 15.36 -0.67 2.24
C GLN A 447 16.54 0.26 2.59
N THR A 448 16.27 1.40 3.20
CA THR A 448 17.31 2.33 3.69
C THR A 448 18.22 1.67 4.74
N ILE A 449 17.69 0.81 5.61
CA ILE A 449 18.51 0.01 6.54
C ILE A 449 19.38 -1.01 5.78
N THR A 450 18.83 -1.64 4.74
CA THR A 450 19.56 -2.62 3.90
C THR A 450 20.73 -1.98 3.18
N ASP A 451 20.51 -0.76 2.68
CA ASP A 451 21.46 -0.01 1.87
C ASP A 451 22.51 0.74 2.68
N ASN A 452 22.44 0.69 4.02
CA ASN A 452 23.28 1.47 4.90
C ASN A 452 24.78 1.16 4.68
N GLY A 453 25.56 2.20 4.45
CA GLY A 453 26.99 2.13 4.16
C GLY A 453 27.32 1.91 2.68
N VAL A 454 26.31 1.74 1.81
CA VAL A 454 26.50 1.54 0.37
C VAL A 454 25.70 2.57 -0.42
N LYS A 455 24.36 2.52 -0.38
CA LYS A 455 23.45 3.43 -1.11
C LYS A 455 22.69 4.39 -0.19
N SER A 456 22.80 4.19 1.12
CA SER A 456 22.32 5.09 2.15
C SER A 456 23.35 5.24 3.27
N ILE A 457 23.12 6.21 4.14
CA ILE A 457 23.85 6.38 5.40
C ILE A 457 22.82 6.46 6.51
N ILE A 458 23.00 5.68 7.57
CA ILE A 458 22.32 5.83 8.86
C ILE A 458 23.44 5.86 9.90
N SER A 459 23.65 7.01 10.54
CA SER A 459 24.71 7.20 11.53
C SER A 459 24.21 7.98 12.74
N GLU A 460 24.65 7.56 13.93
CA GLU A 460 24.38 8.25 15.19
C GLU A 460 25.67 8.95 15.65
N ASN A 461 25.64 10.28 15.73
CA ASN A 461 26.82 11.13 15.94
C ASN A 461 26.63 12.06 17.15
N THR A 462 27.72 12.50 17.76
CA THR A 462 27.70 13.52 18.82
C THR A 462 28.35 14.80 18.32
N LEU A 463 27.64 15.92 18.43
CA LEU A 463 28.11 17.25 18.10
C LEU A 463 28.50 18.00 19.38
N ALA A 464 29.77 18.40 19.50
CA ALA A 464 30.26 19.17 20.65
C ALA A 464 30.01 20.69 20.49
N GLN A 465 30.07 21.44 21.60
CA GLN A 465 29.98 22.91 21.58
C GLN A 465 30.99 23.52 20.59
N GLY A 466 30.52 24.41 19.72
CA GLY A 466 31.30 25.05 18.64
C GLY A 466 31.71 24.15 17.46
N GLN A 467 31.35 22.86 17.45
CA GLN A 467 31.77 21.93 16.39
C GLN A 467 30.93 22.06 15.11
N THR A 468 31.58 21.85 13.96
CA THR A 468 30.94 21.51 12.69
C THR A 468 31.45 20.15 12.23
N GLN A 469 30.55 19.25 11.84
CA GLN A 469 30.87 17.94 11.26
C GLN A 469 30.53 17.96 9.77
N THR A 470 31.34 17.26 8.96
CA THR A 470 31.15 17.21 7.50
C THR A 470 31.19 15.78 6.99
N PHE A 471 30.34 15.49 6.00
CA PHE A 471 30.20 14.19 5.37
C PHE A 471 30.16 14.38 3.85
N ASN A 472 31.04 13.71 3.12
CA ASN A 472 31.07 13.77 1.67
C ASN A 472 30.33 12.58 1.09
N VAL A 473 29.42 12.84 0.16
CA VAL A 473 28.59 11.84 -0.51
C VAL A 473 28.62 12.05 -2.01
N VAL A 474 28.52 10.97 -2.79
CA VAL A 474 28.41 11.05 -4.25
C VAL A 474 26.98 10.66 -4.62
N ALA A 475 26.29 11.53 -5.35
CA ALA A 475 24.92 11.27 -5.76
C ALA A 475 24.87 10.08 -6.72
N SER A 476 23.95 9.15 -6.47
CA SER A 476 23.81 7.91 -7.24
C SER A 476 23.04 8.05 -8.54
N GLY A 477 22.15 9.04 -8.63
CA GLY A 477 21.18 9.11 -9.74
C GLY A 477 19.96 8.20 -9.58
N SER A 478 19.91 7.33 -8.56
CA SER A 478 18.77 6.45 -8.27
C SER A 478 17.58 7.14 -7.57
N GLY A 479 17.47 8.46 -7.73
CA GLY A 479 16.47 9.30 -7.09
C GLY A 479 17.06 10.58 -6.47
N PRO A 480 16.24 11.33 -5.69
CA PRO A 480 16.70 12.55 -5.03
C PRO A 480 17.77 12.26 -3.98
N LEU A 481 18.75 13.17 -3.85
CA LEU A 481 19.66 13.17 -2.70
C LEU A 481 18.95 13.84 -1.53
N VAL A 482 18.74 13.10 -0.45
CA VAL A 482 18.03 13.58 0.74
C VAL A 482 18.90 13.36 1.97
N ALA A 483 19.13 14.41 2.75
CA ALA A 483 19.86 14.37 4.00
C ALA A 483 18.99 14.89 5.14
N THR A 484 18.71 14.04 6.13
CA THR A 484 17.93 14.40 7.33
C THR A 484 18.80 14.28 8.57
N ILE A 485 18.75 15.29 9.44
CA ILE A 485 19.19 15.16 10.83
C ILE A 485 18.00 15.09 11.77
N SER A 486 18.08 14.28 12.82
CA SER A 486 17.07 14.24 13.88
C SER A 486 17.72 13.98 15.23
N TRP A 487 17.24 14.65 16.28
CA TRP A 487 17.80 14.52 17.62
C TRP A 487 16.71 14.52 18.71
N THR A 488 17.03 13.85 19.82
CA THR A 488 16.25 13.95 21.05
C THR A 488 16.68 15.22 21.78
N ASP A 489 15.87 16.27 21.67
CA ASP A 489 16.16 17.59 22.22
C ASP A 489 15.88 17.62 23.74
N PRO A 490 16.66 18.34 24.56
CA PRO A 490 16.31 18.56 25.96
C PRO A 490 14.91 19.16 26.11
N ALA A 491 14.25 18.89 27.24
CA ALA A 491 12.91 19.40 27.49
C ALA A 491 12.88 20.94 27.46
N GLY A 492 11.99 21.51 26.64
CA GLY A 492 11.79 22.96 26.55
C GLY A 492 11.11 23.54 27.80
N THR A 493 11.07 24.87 27.89
CA THR A 493 10.32 25.59 28.94
C THR A 493 8.84 25.64 28.59
N PRO A 494 7.92 25.16 29.45
CA PRO A 494 6.47 25.26 29.22
C PRO A 494 6.02 26.70 29.01
N GLY A 495 5.07 26.91 28.09
CA GLY A 495 4.43 28.21 27.94
C GLY A 495 3.60 28.58 29.17
N ALA A 496 3.25 29.86 29.32
CA ALA A 496 2.34 30.29 30.37
C ALA A 496 0.90 29.84 30.08
N ALA A 497 0.25 29.19 31.05
CA ALA A 497 -1.12 28.70 30.89
C ALA A 497 -2.13 29.84 30.69
N GLY A 498 -3.11 29.63 29.80
CA GLY A 498 -4.16 30.59 29.49
C GLY A 498 -3.80 31.65 28.44
N ILE A 499 -2.63 31.54 27.80
CA ILE A 499 -2.24 32.34 26.64
C ILE A 499 -2.50 31.50 25.38
N VAL A 500 -3.35 32.01 24.50
CA VAL A 500 -3.63 31.42 23.18
C VAL A 500 -2.47 31.77 22.23
N ASP A 501 -2.00 30.78 21.47
CA ASP A 501 -0.98 30.88 20.42
C ASP A 501 0.35 31.51 20.90
N ASP A 502 0.97 31.01 21.98
CA ASP A 502 2.27 31.49 22.47
C ASP A 502 3.42 31.11 21.49
N PRO A 503 3.97 32.06 20.70
CA PRO A 503 4.92 31.73 19.63
C PRO A 503 6.34 31.46 20.13
N ALA A 504 6.57 31.49 21.45
CA ALA A 504 7.89 31.32 22.03
C ALA A 504 8.46 29.92 21.74
N ILE A 505 9.60 29.88 21.06
CA ILE A 505 10.33 28.67 20.64
C ILE A 505 10.53 27.70 21.81
N LYS A 506 10.17 26.44 21.61
CA LYS A 506 10.38 25.37 22.60
C LYS A 506 11.63 24.52 22.30
N LEU A 507 12.26 24.67 21.14
CA LEU A 507 13.55 24.07 20.80
C LEU A 507 14.66 24.60 21.73
N VAL A 508 15.52 23.70 22.24
CA VAL A 508 16.60 24.05 23.18
C VAL A 508 17.95 24.03 22.47
N ASN A 509 18.30 22.90 21.83
CA ASN A 509 19.51 22.78 21.05
C ASN A 509 19.15 22.92 19.56
N ASP A 510 19.56 24.02 18.95
CA ASP A 510 19.33 24.37 17.54
C ASP A 510 20.49 23.81 16.70
N LEU A 511 20.25 22.71 16.01
CA LEU A 511 21.20 22.04 15.13
C LEU A 511 20.81 22.32 13.68
N ASP A 512 21.81 22.61 12.84
CA ASP A 512 21.61 22.94 11.43
C ASP A 512 22.28 21.92 10.52
N VAL A 513 21.56 21.44 9.50
CA VAL A 513 22.12 20.74 8.35
C VAL A 513 22.13 21.65 7.13
N ARG A 514 23.22 21.58 6.36
CA ARG A 514 23.34 22.16 5.01
C ARG A 514 23.96 21.14 4.08
N VAL A 515 23.59 21.20 2.80
CA VAL A 515 24.28 20.44 1.76
C VAL A 515 24.89 21.43 0.78
N THR A 516 26.17 21.28 0.46
CA THR A 516 26.86 22.13 -0.50
C THR A 516 27.34 21.33 -1.71
N GLN A 517 27.20 21.93 -2.88
CA GLN A 517 27.78 21.44 -4.13
C GLN A 517 28.41 22.64 -4.82
N SER A 518 29.74 22.64 -4.92
CA SER A 518 30.50 23.80 -5.40
C SER A 518 30.13 25.09 -4.66
N SER A 519 29.51 26.07 -5.32
CA SER A 519 29.06 27.35 -4.71
C SER A 519 27.60 27.35 -4.29
N THR A 520 26.83 26.31 -4.61
CA THR A 520 25.41 26.20 -4.27
C THR A 520 25.23 25.60 -2.88
N VAL A 521 24.43 26.26 -2.05
CA VAL A 521 24.04 25.79 -0.71
C VAL A 521 22.57 25.43 -0.72
N PHE A 522 22.26 24.20 -0.36
CA PHE A 522 20.90 23.69 -0.18
C PHE A 522 20.54 23.75 1.31
N MET A 523 19.39 24.35 1.61
CA MET A 523 18.87 24.64 2.95
C MET A 523 17.75 23.65 3.31
N PRO A 524 17.50 23.38 4.60
CA PRO A 524 16.43 22.48 5.00
C PRO A 524 15.05 23.09 4.77
N TYR A 525 14.02 22.24 4.78
CA TYR A 525 12.63 22.68 4.73
C TYR A 525 12.22 23.48 5.98
N ILE A 526 11.37 24.49 5.77
CA ILE A 526 10.69 25.27 6.80
C ILE A 526 9.21 25.50 6.41
N LEU A 527 8.35 25.66 7.41
CA LEU A 527 6.97 26.09 7.25
C LEU A 527 6.75 27.46 7.89
N ASN A 528 5.75 28.19 7.37
CA ASN A 528 5.32 29.46 7.94
C ASN A 528 4.07 29.25 8.81
N PRO A 529 4.15 29.28 10.15
CA PRO A 529 2.98 29.10 11.02
C PRO A 529 1.93 30.20 10.83
N ALA A 530 2.30 31.40 10.36
CA ALA A 530 1.33 32.45 10.02
C ALA A 530 0.56 32.19 8.71
N SER A 531 0.92 31.14 7.96
CA SER A 531 0.23 30.72 6.74
C SER A 531 0.25 29.19 6.66
N PRO A 532 -0.47 28.49 7.56
CA PRO A 532 -0.25 27.07 7.83
C PRO A 532 -0.65 26.14 6.66
N ALA A 533 -1.45 26.62 5.70
CA ALA A 533 -1.80 25.87 4.49
C ALA A 533 -0.78 26.05 3.33
N ALA A 534 0.20 26.96 3.47
CA ALA A 534 1.17 27.21 2.41
C ALA A 534 2.16 26.05 2.27
N ALA A 535 2.66 25.82 1.06
CA ALA A 535 3.69 24.83 0.81
C ALA A 535 5.00 25.16 1.54
N ALA A 536 5.76 24.13 1.90
CA ALA A 536 7.08 24.31 2.49
C ALA A 536 8.00 25.11 1.58
N THR A 537 8.84 25.92 2.20
CA THR A 537 9.97 26.59 1.54
C THR A 537 11.26 26.11 2.19
N THR A 538 12.41 26.62 1.77
CA THR A 538 13.70 26.26 2.38
C THR A 538 14.30 27.44 3.11
N GLY A 539 14.92 27.21 4.26
CA GLY A 539 15.53 28.27 5.06
C GLY A 539 16.15 27.73 6.33
N ASP A 540 16.45 28.64 7.26
CA ASP A 540 16.98 28.29 8.57
C ASP A 540 15.84 27.78 9.47
N ASN A 541 15.87 26.51 9.89
CA ASN A 541 14.84 25.96 10.76
C ASN A 541 15.25 26.19 12.23
N ILE A 542 14.46 26.99 12.94
CA ILE A 542 14.74 27.37 14.34
C ILE A 542 13.76 26.71 15.33
N ARG A 543 12.93 25.77 14.86
CA ARG A 543 11.76 25.26 15.60
C ARG A 543 11.81 23.75 15.79
N ASP A 544 12.13 23.01 14.74
CA ASP A 544 12.00 21.56 14.71
C ASP A 544 13.28 20.85 15.15
N ASN A 545 13.14 19.71 15.84
CA ASN A 545 14.25 18.79 16.16
C ASN A 545 14.47 17.72 15.06
N ILE A 546 14.05 18.05 13.85
CA ILE A 546 14.27 17.31 12.62
C ILE A 546 14.43 18.31 11.48
N GLU A 547 15.52 18.22 10.75
CA GLU A 547 15.76 19.03 9.55
C GLU A 547 16.04 18.12 8.37
N GLN A 548 15.45 18.44 7.21
CA GLN A 548 15.67 17.69 5.97
C GLN A 548 16.03 18.63 4.82
N VAL A 549 17.14 18.33 4.15
CA VAL A 549 17.52 18.92 2.87
C VAL A 549 17.18 17.94 1.76
N TYR A 550 16.33 18.37 0.82
CA TYR A 550 15.87 17.56 -0.31
C TYR A 550 16.36 18.15 -1.63
N ILE A 551 17.15 17.37 -2.38
CA ILE A 551 17.70 17.77 -3.68
C ILE A 551 17.10 16.85 -4.74
N ALA A 552 15.95 17.27 -5.28
CA ALA A 552 15.21 16.56 -6.32
C ALA A 552 16.08 16.18 -7.53
N ASN A 553 16.94 17.11 -7.90
CA ASN A 553 17.70 17.11 -9.14
C ASN A 553 19.20 16.95 -8.86
N ALA A 554 19.59 16.04 -7.97
CA ALA A 554 20.99 15.74 -7.74
C ALA A 554 21.64 15.26 -9.05
N VAL A 555 22.89 15.67 -9.29
CA VAL A 555 23.62 15.29 -10.51
C VAL A 555 24.38 14.00 -10.21
N PRO A 556 24.08 12.89 -10.91
CA PRO A 556 24.77 11.62 -10.71
C PRO A 556 26.29 11.77 -10.81
N GLY A 557 27.02 11.10 -9.92
CA GLY A 557 28.49 11.12 -9.88
C GLY A 557 29.12 12.43 -9.40
N LYS A 558 28.35 13.48 -9.07
CA LYS A 558 28.88 14.67 -8.39
C LYS A 558 28.95 14.47 -6.87
N SER A 559 29.99 15.02 -6.27
CA SER A 559 30.16 15.06 -4.82
C SER A 559 29.38 16.21 -4.19
N TYR A 560 28.71 15.92 -3.08
CA TYR A 560 28.01 16.85 -2.22
C TYR A 560 28.61 16.76 -0.81
N THR A 561 28.76 17.90 -0.15
CA THR A 561 29.23 17.97 1.24
C THR A 561 28.08 18.34 2.15
N ILE A 562 27.69 17.40 3.01
CA ILE A 562 26.73 17.63 4.08
C ILE A 562 27.50 18.20 5.27
N SER A 563 27.07 19.32 5.81
CA SER A 563 27.62 19.90 7.05
C SER A 563 26.56 19.98 8.12
N VAL A 564 26.89 19.54 9.33
CA VAL A 564 26.04 19.65 10.52
C VAL A 564 26.75 20.51 11.55
N ASN A 565 26.11 21.59 11.99
CA ASN A 565 26.59 22.47 13.05
C ASN A 565 25.44 22.84 14.00
N HIS A 566 25.65 23.84 14.87
CA HIS A 566 24.62 24.30 15.80
C HIS A 566 24.74 25.79 16.09
N LYS A 567 23.64 26.36 16.60
CA LYS A 567 23.56 27.73 17.09
C LYS A 567 23.56 27.77 18.62
N GLY A 568 24.05 28.88 19.15
CA GLY A 568 23.98 29.15 20.60
C GLY A 568 24.84 28.20 21.44
N THR A 569 24.35 27.89 22.65
CA THR A 569 25.03 27.00 23.61
C THR A 569 24.22 25.73 23.78
N LEU A 570 24.84 24.58 23.48
CA LEU A 570 24.26 23.27 23.73
C LEU A 570 24.11 23.05 25.24
N SER A 571 22.90 22.75 25.70
CA SER A 571 22.55 22.74 27.14
C SER A 571 23.39 21.77 27.99
N SER A 572 23.92 20.69 27.40
CA SER A 572 24.80 19.72 28.06
C SER A 572 26.26 19.79 27.57
N GLY A 573 26.63 20.82 26.80
CA GLY A 573 27.93 20.95 26.14
C GLY A 573 28.10 20.09 24.88
N SER A 574 27.14 19.20 24.60
CA SER A 574 27.05 18.43 23.35
C SER A 574 25.59 18.03 23.05
N GLN A 575 25.32 17.58 21.83
CA GLN A 575 24.04 16.98 21.43
C GLN A 575 24.30 15.75 20.57
N THR A 576 23.67 14.61 20.90
CA THR A 576 23.65 13.48 19.95
C THR A 576 22.55 13.71 18.91
N TYR A 577 22.86 13.47 17.64
CA TYR A 577 21.92 13.48 16.54
C TYR A 577 22.10 12.25 15.65
N SER A 578 21.09 11.95 14.84
CA SER A 578 21.16 10.95 13.79
C SER A 578 21.29 11.66 12.44
N LEU A 579 22.20 11.20 11.57
CA LEU A 579 22.26 11.60 10.18
C LEU A 579 21.79 10.44 9.31
N ILE A 580 20.81 10.71 8.46
CA ILE A 580 20.23 9.76 7.54
C ILE A 580 20.33 10.34 6.13
N VAL A 581 20.88 9.57 5.18
CA VAL A 581 21.12 10.02 3.80
C VAL A 581 20.67 8.95 2.82
N THR A 582 19.89 9.33 1.81
CA THR A 582 19.45 8.46 0.70
C THR A 582 19.76 9.13 -0.64
N GLY A 583 19.85 8.35 -1.72
CA GLY A 583 20.28 8.84 -3.03
C GLY A 583 21.79 9.00 -3.16
N THR A 584 22.56 8.48 -2.20
CA THR A 584 24.04 8.41 -2.20
C THR A 584 24.53 7.06 -2.75
N GLY A 585 25.84 6.84 -2.77
CA GLY A 585 26.47 5.60 -3.22
C GLY A 585 26.83 5.60 -4.70
N GLY A 586 26.81 6.77 -5.36
CA GLY A 586 27.23 6.91 -6.74
C GLY A 586 28.74 6.82 -6.92
N LYS A 587 29.14 6.71 -8.18
CA LYS A 587 30.54 6.74 -8.62
C LYS A 587 30.81 8.03 -9.39
N ALA A 588 31.94 8.67 -9.11
CA ALA A 588 32.32 9.88 -9.84
C ALA A 588 32.76 9.53 -11.25
N TYR A 589 32.16 10.19 -12.25
CA TYR A 589 32.57 10.04 -13.64
C TYR A 589 34.02 10.52 -13.84
N CYS A 590 34.72 9.86 -14.75
CA CYS A 590 36.07 10.25 -15.14
C CYS A 590 36.10 11.69 -15.68
N ALA A 591 37.24 12.38 -15.51
CA ALA A 591 37.47 13.68 -16.11
C ALA A 591 37.63 13.57 -17.63
N SER A 592 37.07 14.54 -18.37
CA SER A 592 37.26 14.68 -19.82
C SER A 592 37.31 16.15 -20.22
N ALA A 593 38.41 16.59 -20.84
CA ALA A 593 38.58 17.96 -21.30
C ALA A 593 39.71 18.10 -22.32
N ALA A 594 39.61 19.09 -23.21
CA ALA A 594 40.73 19.48 -24.07
C ALA A 594 41.85 20.20 -23.28
N ALA A 595 43.10 20.01 -23.66
CA ALA A 595 44.26 20.74 -23.13
C ALA A 595 44.31 22.19 -23.63
N SER A 596 43.62 22.50 -24.73
CA SER A 596 43.54 23.83 -25.33
C SER A 596 42.11 24.18 -25.70
N THR A 597 41.73 25.45 -25.49
CA THR A 597 40.45 26.02 -25.91
C THR A 597 40.45 26.53 -27.36
N ALA A 598 41.46 26.16 -28.16
CA ALA A 598 41.57 26.62 -29.54
C ALA A 598 40.68 25.82 -30.49
N ASP A 599 40.28 26.49 -31.57
CA ASP A 599 39.70 25.90 -32.78
C ASP A 599 38.33 25.22 -32.57
N SER A 600 38.23 23.90 -32.49
CA SER A 600 36.94 23.18 -32.57
C SER A 600 36.03 23.30 -31.33
N LYS A 601 34.71 23.37 -31.60
CA LYS A 601 33.66 23.57 -30.58
C LYS A 601 32.38 22.80 -30.87
N ILE A 602 31.64 22.41 -29.83
CA ILE A 602 30.24 21.99 -29.91
C ILE A 602 29.34 23.23 -29.73
N THR A 603 28.63 23.63 -30.79
CA THR A 603 27.79 24.84 -30.82
C THR A 603 26.34 24.58 -30.43
N GLY A 604 25.87 23.34 -30.49
CA GLY A 604 24.53 22.98 -30.06
C GLY A 604 24.28 21.48 -30.01
N LEU A 605 23.23 21.10 -29.29
CA LEU A 605 22.79 19.72 -29.12
C LEU A 605 21.26 19.68 -29.10
N GLN A 606 20.67 18.79 -29.89
CA GLN A 606 19.24 18.50 -29.87
C GLN A 606 19.01 17.00 -29.68
N LEU A 607 18.26 16.64 -28.63
CA LEU A 607 17.88 15.27 -28.31
C LEU A 607 16.58 15.25 -27.49
N ALA A 608 15.54 14.59 -27.97
CA ALA A 608 14.23 14.55 -27.30
C ALA A 608 13.73 15.97 -26.92
N ASN A 609 13.53 16.25 -25.63
CA ASN A 609 13.15 17.57 -25.10
C ASN A 609 14.32 18.56 -24.94
N LEU A 610 15.56 18.10 -25.07
CA LEU A 610 16.76 18.90 -24.90
C LEU A 610 17.06 19.68 -26.18
N ASN A 611 17.21 21.01 -26.07
CA ASN A 611 17.69 21.87 -27.15
C ASN A 611 18.66 22.91 -26.57
N TYR A 612 19.95 22.72 -26.84
CA TYR A 612 21.04 23.53 -26.30
C TYR A 612 21.73 24.32 -27.41
N THR A 613 22.09 25.57 -27.10
CA THR A 613 22.93 26.43 -27.93
C THR A 613 24.04 27.03 -27.07
N ALA A 614 25.29 26.86 -27.50
CA ALA A 614 26.45 27.30 -26.74
C ALA A 614 26.65 28.83 -26.81
N ALA A 615 27.06 29.45 -25.70
CA ALA A 615 27.50 30.86 -25.66
C ALA A 615 28.75 31.09 -26.51
N ALA A 616 29.07 32.31 -26.95
CA ALA A 616 30.23 32.59 -27.80
C ALA A 616 31.59 32.20 -27.15
N GLY A 617 32.60 31.90 -27.98
CA GLY A 617 33.94 31.49 -27.53
C GLY A 617 34.08 29.97 -27.34
N CYS A 618 35.33 29.48 -27.23
CA CYS A 618 35.62 28.05 -27.10
C CYS A 618 36.07 27.72 -25.68
N THR A 619 35.68 26.54 -25.21
CA THR A 619 35.97 26.00 -23.89
C THR A 619 36.50 24.58 -24.04
N SER A 620 37.24 24.10 -23.05
CA SER A 620 37.74 22.71 -23.05
C SER A 620 36.70 21.72 -22.54
N TYR A 621 35.86 22.17 -21.60
CA TYR A 621 34.79 21.42 -20.97
C TYR A 621 33.64 22.39 -20.63
N THR A 622 32.41 21.95 -20.85
CA THR A 622 31.20 22.69 -20.49
C THR A 622 30.26 21.78 -19.69
N ASP A 623 29.94 22.20 -18.46
CA ASP A 623 28.98 21.48 -17.60
C ASP A 623 27.55 21.97 -17.89
N ASN A 624 26.76 21.16 -18.60
CA ASN A 624 25.36 21.42 -18.89
C ASN A 624 24.43 20.47 -18.10
N THR A 625 24.86 19.92 -16.96
CA THR A 625 24.06 18.97 -16.16
C THR A 625 22.85 19.60 -15.48
N ASN A 626 22.71 20.93 -15.52
CA ASN A 626 21.47 21.64 -15.19
C ASN A 626 20.36 21.42 -16.24
N LEU A 627 20.71 20.95 -17.44
CA LEU A 627 19.78 20.55 -18.49
C LEU A 627 19.61 19.03 -18.48
N THR A 628 18.39 18.56 -18.74
CA THR A 628 18.04 17.13 -18.67
C THR A 628 17.32 16.67 -19.93
N ALA A 629 17.87 15.64 -20.58
CA ALA A 629 17.17 14.88 -21.61
C ALA A 629 16.28 13.82 -20.96
N ILE A 630 15.01 13.73 -21.34
CA ILE A 630 14.04 12.74 -20.88
C ILE A 630 13.89 11.71 -21.99
N LEU A 631 14.28 10.47 -21.71
CA LEU A 631 14.38 9.39 -22.69
C LEU A 631 13.52 8.20 -22.27
N GLU A 632 12.59 7.78 -23.13
CA GLU A 632 11.72 6.62 -22.89
C GLU A 632 12.44 5.31 -23.25
N GLN A 633 12.28 4.29 -22.39
CA GLN A 633 12.74 2.92 -22.63
C GLN A 633 12.29 2.39 -24.01
N GLY A 634 13.22 1.82 -24.77
CA GLY A 634 12.91 1.20 -26.07
C GLY A 634 12.65 2.18 -27.20
N THR A 635 12.64 3.48 -26.93
CA THR A 635 12.34 4.50 -27.93
C THR A 635 13.61 4.93 -28.66
N THR A 636 13.47 5.16 -29.97
CA THR A 636 14.54 5.71 -30.81
C THR A 636 14.35 7.21 -30.98
N TYR A 637 15.37 8.00 -30.65
CA TYR A 637 15.33 9.46 -30.73
C TYR A 637 16.30 10.00 -31.78
N PRO A 638 15.89 11.01 -32.56
CA PRO A 638 16.82 11.76 -33.39
C PRO A 638 17.76 12.57 -32.51
N LEU A 639 19.06 12.42 -32.77
CA LEU A 639 20.14 13.17 -32.14
C LEU A 639 20.77 14.08 -33.19
N THR A 640 20.92 15.36 -32.88
CA THR A 640 21.72 16.30 -33.68
C THR A 640 22.76 17.00 -32.83
N VAL A 641 24.03 16.92 -33.23
CA VAL A 641 25.14 17.67 -32.63
C VAL A 641 25.65 18.68 -33.65
N SER A 642 25.64 19.95 -33.30
CA SER A 642 26.14 21.04 -34.14
C SER A 642 27.56 21.41 -33.74
N LEU A 643 28.45 21.51 -34.72
CA LEU A 643 29.87 21.80 -34.51
C LEU A 643 30.24 23.14 -35.13
N GLY A 644 31.21 23.82 -34.51
CA GLY A 644 31.77 25.07 -34.97
C GLY A 644 33.28 25.15 -34.78
N SER A 645 33.81 26.35 -34.95
CA SER A 645 35.18 26.72 -34.61
C SER A 645 35.27 28.15 -34.10
N CYS A 646 36.21 28.43 -33.19
CA CYS A 646 36.61 29.77 -32.76
C CYS A 646 37.94 30.24 -33.37
N GLY A 647 38.54 29.43 -34.24
CA GLY A 647 39.83 29.67 -34.86
C GLY A 647 39.92 29.01 -36.23
N GLY A 648 40.90 28.12 -36.41
CA GLY A 648 41.07 27.32 -37.61
C GLY A 648 40.03 26.21 -37.75
N ASN A 649 39.79 25.76 -38.98
CA ASN A 649 38.97 24.59 -39.25
C ASN A 649 39.85 23.39 -39.54
N PHE A 650 39.78 22.38 -38.68
CA PHE A 650 40.49 21.12 -38.80
C PHE A 650 39.51 19.94 -38.85
N ASN A 651 40.02 18.78 -39.24
CA ASN A 651 39.28 17.53 -39.14
C ASN A 651 38.95 17.27 -37.68
N LYS A 652 37.67 16.99 -37.41
CA LYS A 652 37.17 16.68 -36.07
C LYS A 652 36.21 15.50 -36.13
N ILE A 653 36.21 14.70 -35.07
CA ILE A 653 35.26 13.62 -34.83
C ILE A 653 34.56 13.89 -33.50
N THR A 654 33.26 13.60 -33.47
CA THR A 654 32.44 13.69 -32.26
C THR A 654 31.89 12.31 -31.90
N LYS A 655 31.95 11.97 -30.62
CA LYS A 655 31.25 10.81 -30.05
C LYS A 655 30.30 11.25 -28.95
N VAL A 656 29.20 10.51 -28.82
CA VAL A 656 28.23 10.67 -27.74
C VAL A 656 28.19 9.38 -26.94
N PHE A 657 28.38 9.52 -25.64
CA PHE A 657 28.33 8.45 -24.66
C PHE A 657 27.12 8.69 -23.75
N VAL A 658 26.37 7.63 -23.46
CA VAL A 658 25.24 7.66 -22.53
C VAL A 658 25.41 6.51 -21.56
N ASP A 659 25.50 6.83 -20.28
CA ASP A 659 25.49 5.85 -19.21
C ASP A 659 24.05 5.31 -19.09
N PHE A 660 23.78 4.16 -19.69
CA PHE A 660 22.42 3.61 -19.78
C PHE A 660 22.04 2.79 -18.55
N ASN A 661 23.02 2.23 -17.83
CA ASN A 661 22.78 1.40 -16.64
C ASN A 661 22.89 2.19 -15.32
N ALA A 662 23.27 3.47 -15.39
CA ALA A 662 23.45 4.40 -14.28
C ALA A 662 24.49 3.94 -13.25
N ASP A 663 25.58 3.33 -13.69
CA ASP A 663 26.63 2.81 -12.80
C ASP A 663 27.79 3.79 -12.56
N GLY A 664 27.80 4.93 -13.27
CA GLY A 664 28.74 6.02 -13.08
C GLY A 664 30.01 5.91 -13.93
N ASP A 665 30.02 5.10 -14.99
CA ASP A 665 31.03 5.18 -16.05
C ASP A 665 30.44 5.11 -17.49
N PHE A 666 31.30 4.84 -18.46
CA PHE A 666 30.98 4.81 -19.90
C PHE A 666 31.67 3.62 -20.60
N ASP A 667 32.11 2.62 -19.82
CA ASP A 667 32.98 1.55 -20.30
C ASP A 667 32.17 0.32 -20.79
N ASP A 668 30.84 0.33 -20.63
CA ASP A 668 29.98 -0.80 -20.96
C ASP A 668 29.60 -0.89 -22.45
N ALA A 669 29.27 -2.12 -22.85
CA ALA A 669 28.79 -2.39 -24.20
C ALA A 669 27.44 -1.70 -24.45
N GLY A 670 27.41 -0.79 -25.42
CA GLY A 670 26.21 -0.04 -25.82
C GLY A 670 26.18 1.41 -25.32
N GLU A 671 27.13 1.83 -24.50
CA GLU A 671 27.17 3.20 -23.96
C GLU A 671 27.77 4.21 -24.92
N LEU A 672 28.57 3.77 -25.91
CA LEU A 672 28.87 4.56 -27.09
C LEU A 672 27.63 4.67 -27.99
N ALA A 673 26.79 5.65 -27.72
CA ALA A 673 25.51 5.86 -28.39
C ALA A 673 25.65 6.36 -29.84
N ALA A 674 26.68 7.17 -30.15
CA ALA A 674 26.90 7.68 -31.50
C ALA A 674 28.36 8.04 -31.81
N THR A 675 28.75 7.92 -33.08
CA THR A 675 30.03 8.40 -33.62
C THR A 675 29.80 9.11 -34.95
N SER A 676 30.36 10.30 -35.12
CA SER A 676 30.30 11.03 -36.39
C SER A 676 31.30 10.50 -37.40
N ALA A 677 31.06 10.78 -38.69
CA ALA A 677 32.14 10.77 -39.68
C ALA A 677 33.17 11.88 -39.37
N VAL A 678 34.29 11.91 -40.10
CA VAL A 678 35.23 13.04 -40.05
C VAL A 678 34.56 14.28 -40.62
N ILE A 679 34.49 15.35 -39.83
CA ILE A 679 33.89 16.63 -40.22
C ILE A 679 35.01 17.66 -40.37
N ASN A 680 35.02 18.39 -41.49
CA ASN A 680 35.92 19.52 -41.71
C ASN A 680 35.06 20.78 -41.89
N GLY A 681 35.21 21.75 -40.99
CA GLY A 681 34.40 22.98 -40.97
C GLY A 681 33.26 22.99 -39.95
N ASN A 682 32.31 23.90 -40.15
CA ASN A 682 31.12 24.06 -39.32
C ASN A 682 29.96 23.27 -39.93
N ALA A 683 29.55 22.19 -39.29
CA ALA A 683 28.48 21.31 -39.76
C ALA A 683 27.77 20.64 -38.57
N SER A 684 26.60 20.08 -38.84
CA SER A 684 25.87 19.26 -37.88
C SER A 684 25.98 17.77 -38.25
N PHE A 685 26.09 16.94 -37.23
CA PHE A 685 25.99 15.49 -37.32
C PHE A 685 24.62 15.07 -36.78
N THR A 686 23.84 14.35 -37.60
CA THR A 686 22.53 13.83 -37.22
C THR A 686 22.51 12.31 -37.32
N THR A 687 22.01 11.66 -36.28
CA THR A 687 21.82 10.19 -36.21
C THR A 687 20.58 9.86 -35.37
N GLN A 688 20.32 8.57 -35.19
CA GLN A 688 19.31 8.06 -34.26
C GLN A 688 20.03 7.36 -33.10
N ILE A 689 19.50 7.51 -31.88
CA ILE A 689 19.94 6.73 -30.71
C ILE A 689 18.76 5.89 -30.19
N LEU A 690 19.01 4.62 -29.90
CA LEU A 690 18.02 3.72 -29.29
C LEU A 690 18.28 3.66 -27.78
N VAL A 691 17.25 3.93 -26.98
CA VAL A 691 17.30 3.70 -25.53
C VAL A 691 17.07 2.21 -25.28
N PRO A 692 17.97 1.50 -24.59
CA PRO A 692 17.78 0.09 -24.27
C PRO A 692 16.51 -0.15 -23.44
N LEU A 693 15.87 -1.33 -23.59
CA LEU A 693 14.75 -1.72 -22.74
C LEU A 693 15.19 -2.01 -21.28
N THR A 694 16.49 -2.23 -21.08
CA THR A 694 17.09 -2.62 -19.79
C THR A 694 17.38 -1.46 -18.85
N VAL A 695 17.25 -0.20 -19.31
CA VAL A 695 17.52 0.96 -18.45
C VAL A 695 16.51 0.98 -17.30
N ALA A 696 16.94 1.33 -16.09
CA ALA A 696 16.04 1.45 -14.95
C ALA A 696 15.20 2.73 -15.08
N ALA A 697 13.87 2.61 -15.06
CA ALA A 697 13.00 3.79 -15.08
C ALA A 697 13.16 4.63 -13.81
N ASP A 698 12.85 5.93 -13.92
CA ASP A 698 12.95 6.93 -12.86
C ASP A 698 14.36 7.08 -12.27
N THR A 699 15.37 6.78 -13.09
CA THR A 699 16.79 6.98 -12.76
C THR A 699 17.41 8.07 -13.61
N TYR A 700 18.39 8.74 -13.01
CA TYR A 700 19.20 9.75 -13.67
C TYR A 700 20.61 9.21 -13.92
N SER A 701 21.18 9.53 -15.07
CA SER A 701 22.57 9.26 -15.42
C SER A 701 23.21 10.45 -16.16
N LEU A 702 24.37 10.24 -16.76
CA LEU A 702 25.09 11.25 -17.54
C LEU A 702 25.14 10.88 -19.03
N MET A 703 24.99 11.89 -19.87
CA MET A 703 25.37 11.85 -21.28
C MET A 703 26.54 12.78 -21.51
N ARG A 704 27.56 12.29 -22.21
CA ARG A 704 28.79 13.02 -22.54
C ARG A 704 28.97 13.12 -24.04
N VAL A 705 29.19 14.34 -24.53
CA VAL A 705 29.54 14.62 -25.94
C VAL A 705 31.00 15.05 -26.00
N VAL A 706 31.84 14.26 -26.67
CA VAL A 706 33.28 14.56 -26.83
C VAL A 706 33.57 14.85 -28.29
N THR A 707 34.08 16.05 -28.58
CA THR A 707 34.61 16.42 -29.88
C THR A 707 36.11 16.62 -29.80
N THR A 708 36.85 15.95 -30.67
CA THR A 708 38.32 16.03 -30.74
C THR A 708 38.77 16.35 -32.15
N GLU A 709 39.79 17.19 -32.29
CA GLU A 709 40.46 17.43 -33.58
C GLU A 709 41.31 16.22 -33.97
N THR A 710 40.73 15.34 -34.77
CA THR A 710 41.34 14.09 -35.20
C THR A 710 40.66 13.57 -36.47
N SER A 711 41.35 12.68 -37.18
CA SER A 711 40.74 11.82 -38.22
C SER A 711 40.66 10.35 -37.77
N ASP A 712 41.16 10.04 -36.57
CA ASP A 712 41.14 8.71 -35.96
C ASP A 712 40.01 8.64 -34.91
N PRO A 713 38.95 7.85 -35.14
CA PRO A 713 37.85 7.72 -34.20
C PRO A 713 38.27 7.06 -32.88
N SER A 714 39.37 6.30 -32.83
CA SER A 714 39.85 5.69 -31.59
C SER A 714 40.44 6.72 -30.62
N ALA A 715 40.87 7.88 -31.11
CA ALA A 715 41.37 8.99 -30.31
C ALA A 715 40.27 9.75 -29.54
N VAL A 716 38.99 9.48 -29.84
CA VAL A 716 37.85 10.05 -29.10
C VAL A 716 37.38 9.04 -28.06
N THR A 717 37.73 9.30 -26.81
CA THR A 717 37.37 8.49 -25.62
C THR A 717 36.48 9.31 -24.69
N PRO A 718 35.64 8.66 -23.85
CA PRO A 718 34.78 9.38 -22.90
C PRO A 718 35.58 10.00 -21.74
N CYS A 719 36.82 9.55 -21.53
CA CYS A 719 37.69 9.93 -20.43
C CYS A 719 39.05 10.41 -20.94
N GLY A 720 39.68 11.32 -20.19
CA GLY A 720 41.07 11.75 -20.38
C GLY A 720 41.23 13.17 -20.94
N THR A 721 42.47 13.51 -21.29
CA THR A 721 42.82 14.80 -21.88
C THR A 721 43.27 14.62 -23.32
N TYR A 722 42.75 15.45 -24.21
CA TYR A 722 43.10 15.47 -25.64
C TYR A 722 43.52 16.87 -26.08
N ALA A 723 44.18 17.01 -27.24
CA ALA A 723 44.87 18.25 -27.58
C ALA A 723 43.93 19.46 -27.77
N LYS A 724 42.90 19.32 -28.61
CA LYS A 724 41.96 20.39 -29.00
C LYS A 724 40.56 19.84 -29.26
N GLY A 725 39.54 20.66 -29.02
CA GLY A 725 38.13 20.31 -29.10
C GLY A 725 37.39 20.66 -27.81
N GLU A 726 36.29 19.97 -27.51
CA GLU A 726 35.42 20.28 -26.35
C GLU A 726 34.69 19.04 -25.85
N THR A 727 34.52 18.93 -24.54
CA THR A 727 33.62 17.96 -23.89
C THR A 727 32.42 18.70 -23.31
N GLN A 728 31.20 18.17 -23.50
CA GLN A 728 29.99 18.68 -22.85
C GLN A 728 29.25 17.56 -22.14
N ASP A 729 28.85 17.80 -20.88
CA ASP A 729 28.10 16.83 -20.06
C ASP A 729 26.67 17.31 -19.83
N TYR A 730 25.71 16.40 -19.93
CA TYR A 730 24.28 16.63 -19.74
C TYR A 730 23.71 15.56 -18.82
N ARG A 731 22.66 15.89 -18.08
CA ARG A 731 21.93 14.87 -17.34
C ARG A 731 20.93 14.16 -18.25
N VAL A 732 20.73 12.86 -18.01
CA VAL A 732 19.68 12.06 -18.65
C VAL A 732 18.73 11.55 -17.57
N ASN A 733 17.43 11.52 -17.87
CA ASN A 733 16.40 10.86 -17.08
C ASN A 733 15.77 9.76 -17.92
N PHE A 734 15.84 8.52 -17.45
CA PHE A 734 15.19 7.39 -18.10
C PHE A 734 13.78 7.22 -17.55
N VAL A 735 12.79 7.26 -18.44
CA VAL A 735 11.39 7.09 -18.08
C VAL A 735 10.80 5.84 -18.72
N LYS A 736 9.75 5.32 -18.11
CA LYS A 736 9.02 4.16 -18.60
C LYS A 736 8.40 4.44 -19.99
N SER A 737 8.30 3.40 -20.84
CA SER A 737 7.64 3.50 -22.16
C SER A 737 6.22 4.09 -22.04
N THR A 738 5.82 4.93 -22.99
CA THR A 738 4.47 5.51 -23.02
C THR A 738 3.40 4.51 -23.42
N LYS A 739 3.67 3.60 -24.36
CA LYS A 739 2.75 2.55 -24.82
C LYS A 739 3.39 1.18 -24.65
N ASP A 740 2.76 0.33 -23.86
CA ASP A 740 3.21 -1.04 -23.60
C ASP A 740 2.01 -1.84 -23.10
N VAL A 741 1.55 -2.85 -23.86
CA VAL A 741 0.40 -3.68 -23.49
C VAL A 741 0.66 -5.16 -23.63
N GLY A 742 0.70 -5.84 -22.50
CA GLY A 742 0.90 -7.27 -22.45
C GLY A 742 -0.39 -8.09 -22.32
N VAL A 743 -0.24 -9.40 -22.44
CA VAL A 743 -1.26 -10.40 -22.09
C VAL A 743 -0.80 -11.12 -20.83
N VAL A 744 -1.51 -10.94 -19.72
CA VAL A 744 -1.17 -11.49 -18.40
C VAL A 744 -1.51 -12.98 -18.33
N SER A 745 -2.74 -13.33 -18.67
CA SER A 745 -3.24 -14.71 -18.50
C SER A 745 -4.45 -15.02 -19.39
N ILE A 746 -4.74 -16.32 -19.51
CA ILE A 746 -5.99 -16.85 -20.07
C ILE A 746 -6.81 -17.39 -18.89
N LEU A 747 -7.97 -16.78 -18.63
CA LEU A 747 -8.77 -17.04 -17.42
C LEU A 747 -9.85 -18.09 -17.63
N ASN A 748 -10.40 -18.13 -18.84
CA ASN A 748 -11.38 -19.11 -19.24
C ASN A 748 -10.98 -19.63 -20.62
N PRO A 749 -11.03 -20.95 -20.86
CA PRO A 749 -11.18 -22.02 -19.85
C PRO A 749 -10.04 -22.06 -18.84
N THR A 750 -10.34 -22.48 -17.60
CA THR A 750 -9.35 -22.60 -16.52
C THR A 750 -8.39 -23.77 -16.79
N ALA A 751 -7.28 -23.88 -16.07
CA ALA A 751 -6.34 -24.99 -16.29
C ALA A 751 -6.95 -26.38 -15.95
N THR A 752 -7.84 -26.44 -14.96
CA THR A 752 -8.51 -27.66 -14.48
C THR A 752 -9.98 -27.39 -14.15
N GLY A 753 -10.78 -28.47 -14.03
CA GLY A 753 -12.18 -28.37 -13.61
C GLY A 753 -13.18 -28.10 -14.73
N ASN A 754 -12.73 -27.95 -15.98
CA ASN A 754 -13.63 -27.74 -17.11
C ASN A 754 -14.32 -29.03 -17.50
N CYS A 755 -15.63 -28.95 -17.69
CA CYS A 755 -16.39 -30.02 -18.32
C CYS A 755 -16.37 -29.85 -19.85
N SER A 756 -16.64 -30.93 -20.59
CA SER A 756 -16.80 -30.85 -22.04
C SER A 756 -17.97 -29.96 -22.43
N ASN A 757 -17.78 -29.11 -23.45
CA ASN A 757 -18.75 -28.12 -23.89
C ASN A 757 -18.54 -27.81 -25.39
N ASN A 758 -19.62 -27.67 -26.16
CA ASN A 758 -19.58 -27.30 -27.58
C ASN A 758 -19.55 -25.78 -27.83
N THR A 759 -19.54 -24.95 -26.79
CA THR A 759 -19.40 -23.49 -26.89
C THR A 759 -18.49 -22.97 -25.77
N GLN A 760 -17.26 -23.50 -25.69
CA GLN A 760 -16.30 -23.07 -24.69
C GLN A 760 -15.81 -21.64 -24.99
N GLN A 761 -16.12 -20.71 -24.09
CA GLN A 761 -15.69 -19.32 -24.17
C GLN A 761 -14.22 -19.15 -23.83
N ILE A 762 -13.60 -18.10 -24.37
CA ILE A 762 -12.22 -17.70 -24.07
C ILE A 762 -12.23 -16.28 -23.48
N THR A 763 -11.54 -16.11 -22.37
CA THR A 763 -11.32 -14.81 -21.73
C THR A 763 -9.83 -14.63 -21.48
N VAL A 764 -9.26 -13.53 -21.99
CA VAL A 764 -7.84 -13.18 -21.82
C VAL A 764 -7.73 -11.91 -20.98
N ARG A 765 -6.68 -11.79 -20.16
CA ARG A 765 -6.38 -10.57 -19.40
C ARG A 765 -5.25 -9.80 -20.07
N LEU A 766 -5.52 -8.57 -20.48
CA LEU A 766 -4.57 -7.58 -21.01
C LEU A 766 -4.04 -6.69 -19.89
N HIS A 767 -2.87 -6.07 -20.03
CA HIS A 767 -2.29 -5.16 -19.03
C HIS A 767 -1.52 -4.03 -19.70
N ASN A 768 -1.80 -2.77 -19.37
CA ASN A 768 -1.02 -1.62 -19.83
C ASN A 768 0.17 -1.36 -18.89
N TYR A 769 1.37 -1.71 -19.32
CA TYR A 769 2.61 -1.45 -18.59
C TYR A 769 3.13 -0.03 -18.89
N GLY A 770 2.59 0.65 -19.90
CA GLY A 770 3.02 1.98 -20.32
C GLY A 770 2.56 3.10 -19.39
N SER A 771 3.17 4.28 -19.53
CA SER A 771 2.86 5.49 -18.77
C SER A 771 1.68 6.31 -19.33
N ALA A 772 1.18 5.98 -20.53
CA ALA A 772 0.00 6.62 -21.16
C ALA A 772 -1.20 5.67 -21.26
N ALA A 773 -2.41 6.23 -21.35
CA ALA A 773 -3.62 5.44 -21.59
C ALA A 773 -3.65 4.88 -23.04
N ILE A 774 -4.08 3.63 -23.19
CA ILE A 774 -4.10 2.92 -24.48
C ILE A 774 -5.52 2.41 -24.81
N SER A 775 -5.86 2.26 -26.09
CA SER A 775 -7.13 1.69 -26.55
C SER A 775 -6.96 1.02 -27.91
N ASN A 776 -7.99 0.33 -28.41
CA ASN A 776 -7.98 -0.37 -29.70
C ASN A 776 -6.87 -1.43 -29.79
N VAL A 777 -6.77 -2.30 -28.78
CA VAL A 777 -5.72 -3.34 -28.68
C VAL A 777 -6.13 -4.56 -29.51
N PRO A 778 -5.43 -4.90 -30.60
CA PRO A 778 -5.69 -6.13 -31.35
C PRO A 778 -5.19 -7.34 -30.57
N VAL A 779 -6.06 -8.35 -30.40
CA VAL A 779 -5.75 -9.58 -29.68
C VAL A 779 -5.91 -10.77 -30.62
N VAL A 780 -4.86 -11.57 -30.72
CA VAL A 780 -4.84 -12.82 -31.51
C VAL A 780 -4.76 -14.00 -30.54
N VAL A 781 -5.73 -14.91 -30.62
CA VAL A 781 -5.77 -16.14 -29.82
C VAL A 781 -5.68 -17.34 -30.75
N THR A 782 -4.80 -18.28 -30.43
CA THR A 782 -4.68 -19.57 -31.12
C THR A 782 -5.04 -20.70 -30.17
N VAL A 783 -5.94 -21.60 -30.58
CA VAL A 783 -6.35 -22.79 -29.82
C VAL A 783 -5.84 -24.01 -30.57
N THR A 784 -4.93 -24.75 -29.94
CA THR A 784 -4.34 -25.97 -30.49
C THR A 784 -4.96 -27.18 -29.80
N ASN A 785 -5.61 -28.05 -30.57
CA ASN A 785 -6.19 -29.30 -30.05
C ASN A 785 -5.14 -30.41 -29.88
N PRO A 786 -5.46 -31.56 -29.26
CA PRO A 786 -4.52 -32.68 -29.10
C PRO A 786 -3.95 -33.24 -30.41
N ALA A 787 -4.67 -33.08 -31.54
CA ALA A 787 -4.23 -33.52 -32.86
C ALA A 787 -3.32 -32.49 -33.56
N GLY A 788 -2.98 -31.38 -32.89
CA GLY A 788 -2.13 -30.32 -33.43
C GLY A 788 -2.84 -29.36 -34.38
N THR A 789 -4.17 -29.45 -34.54
CA THR A 789 -4.94 -28.50 -35.35
C THR A 789 -5.08 -27.17 -34.61
N VAL A 790 -4.75 -26.07 -35.29
CA VAL A 790 -4.78 -24.71 -34.72
C VAL A 790 -5.99 -23.94 -35.25
N THR A 791 -6.79 -23.40 -34.34
CA THR A 791 -7.84 -22.42 -34.65
C THR A 791 -7.37 -21.03 -34.21
N THR A 792 -7.33 -20.07 -35.13
CA THR A 792 -6.95 -18.68 -34.84
C THR A 792 -8.18 -17.79 -34.77
N ILE A 793 -8.25 -16.96 -33.72
CA ILE A 793 -9.30 -15.99 -33.46
C ILE A 793 -8.63 -14.63 -33.30
N THR A 794 -9.10 -13.62 -34.03
CA THR A 794 -8.59 -12.25 -33.93
C THR A 794 -9.74 -11.32 -33.62
N GLU A 795 -9.69 -10.64 -32.48
CA GLU A 795 -10.67 -9.63 -32.09
C GLU A 795 -9.95 -8.40 -31.52
N VAL A 796 -10.60 -7.24 -31.51
CA VAL A 796 -10.02 -5.98 -31.01
C VAL A 796 -10.72 -5.58 -29.73
N TYR A 797 -9.96 -5.33 -28.67
CA TYR A 797 -10.46 -4.70 -27.48
C TYR A 797 -10.55 -3.19 -27.70
N THR A 798 -11.77 -2.64 -27.71
CA THR A 798 -12.03 -1.25 -28.14
C THR A 798 -11.95 -0.20 -27.03
N ASP A 799 -12.12 -0.58 -25.77
CA ASP A 799 -12.16 0.39 -24.67
C ASP A 799 -10.73 0.82 -24.23
N THR A 800 -10.67 1.80 -23.33
CA THR A 800 -9.40 2.36 -22.82
C THR A 800 -8.88 1.58 -21.61
N ILE A 801 -7.57 1.36 -21.58
CA ILE A 801 -6.78 0.81 -20.49
C ILE A 801 -5.81 1.93 -20.05
N LEU A 802 -6.03 2.55 -18.88
CA LEU A 802 -5.16 3.60 -18.29
C LEU A 802 -3.76 3.04 -17.93
N PRO A 803 -2.77 3.86 -17.54
CA PRO A 803 -1.44 3.36 -17.15
C PRO A 803 -1.49 2.38 -15.98
N ASN A 804 -0.61 1.37 -16.03
CA ASN A 804 -0.45 0.34 -15.00
C ASN A 804 -1.82 -0.30 -14.71
N GLN A 805 -2.44 -0.95 -15.72
CA GLN A 805 -3.84 -1.39 -15.62
C GLN A 805 -4.23 -2.68 -16.40
N GLU A 806 -4.86 -3.69 -15.75
CA GLU A 806 -5.27 -5.02 -16.30
C GLU A 806 -6.77 -5.28 -16.71
N GLN A 807 -7.10 -5.58 -17.97
CA GLN A 807 -8.48 -5.77 -18.47
C GLN A 807 -8.73 -7.16 -19.02
N ASP A 808 -9.82 -7.79 -18.63
CA ASP A 808 -10.30 -8.99 -19.31
C ASP A 808 -11.07 -8.65 -20.56
N PHE A 809 -10.74 -9.39 -21.60
CA PHE A 809 -11.40 -9.41 -22.87
C PHE A 809 -11.95 -10.81 -23.11
N THR A 810 -13.27 -10.95 -22.98
CA THR A 810 -13.98 -12.19 -23.37
C THR A 810 -14.29 -12.13 -24.85
N LEU A 811 -13.74 -13.07 -25.61
CA LEU A 811 -13.93 -13.14 -27.05
C LEU A 811 -15.37 -13.58 -27.35
N ASN A 812 -15.95 -13.02 -28.40
CA ASN A 812 -17.29 -13.42 -28.83
C ASN A 812 -17.27 -14.82 -29.47
N THR A 813 -16.12 -15.20 -30.04
CA THR A 813 -15.92 -16.49 -30.69
C THR A 813 -15.58 -17.58 -29.68
N THR A 814 -16.32 -18.69 -29.69
CA THR A 814 -16.11 -19.87 -28.83
C THR A 814 -15.44 -21.04 -29.58
N PHE A 815 -14.92 -22.04 -28.85
CA PHE A 815 -14.42 -23.29 -29.45
C PHE A 815 -15.09 -24.54 -28.85
N ASN A 816 -14.96 -25.68 -29.55
CA ASN A 816 -15.53 -26.95 -29.10
C ASN A 816 -14.52 -27.72 -28.24
N ALA A 817 -14.88 -28.01 -26.99
CA ALA A 817 -14.07 -28.71 -26.00
C ALA A 817 -14.55 -30.16 -25.79
N ALA A 818 -13.72 -31.14 -26.15
CA ALA A 818 -14.02 -32.56 -26.00
C ALA A 818 -13.58 -33.11 -24.62
N ALA A 819 -14.36 -34.01 -24.02
CA ALA A 819 -14.05 -34.63 -22.73
C ALA A 819 -12.71 -35.39 -22.78
N GLY A 820 -11.94 -35.30 -21.69
CA GLY A 820 -10.63 -35.95 -21.58
C GLY A 820 -9.53 -35.37 -22.48
N SER A 821 -9.81 -34.26 -23.19
CA SER A 821 -8.85 -33.64 -24.12
C SER A 821 -8.09 -32.49 -23.46
N GLN A 822 -6.87 -32.27 -23.94
CA GLN A 822 -6.02 -31.16 -23.54
C GLN A 822 -5.84 -30.16 -24.69
N TYR A 823 -6.05 -28.88 -24.42
CA TYR A 823 -5.88 -27.81 -25.41
C TYR A 823 -4.76 -26.87 -24.98
N ARG A 824 -3.95 -26.41 -25.94
CA ARG A 824 -2.98 -25.33 -25.74
C ARG A 824 -3.52 -24.05 -26.35
N ILE A 825 -3.74 -23.03 -25.52
CA ILE A 825 -4.24 -21.72 -25.94
C ILE A 825 -3.11 -20.71 -25.84
N THR A 826 -2.85 -19.94 -26.89
CA THR A 826 -1.87 -18.84 -26.89
C THR A 826 -2.56 -17.55 -27.29
N ALA A 827 -2.49 -16.53 -26.43
CA ALA A 827 -3.07 -15.21 -26.67
C ALA A 827 -1.94 -14.18 -26.83
N THR A 828 -2.08 -13.24 -27.78
CA THR A 828 -1.05 -12.23 -28.09
C THR A 828 -1.68 -10.86 -28.36
N SER A 829 -1.13 -9.80 -27.77
CA SER A 829 -1.46 -8.40 -28.05
C SER A 829 -0.54 -7.82 -29.14
N ASN A 830 -1.10 -7.02 -30.05
CA ASN A 830 -0.37 -6.42 -31.18
C ASN A 830 -0.61 -4.90 -31.28
N LEU A 831 -0.45 -4.17 -30.17
CA LEU A 831 -0.65 -2.71 -30.16
C LEU A 831 0.45 -1.99 -30.95
N THR A 832 0.04 -1.02 -31.77
CA THR A 832 1.00 -0.19 -32.53
C THR A 832 1.73 0.80 -31.62
N GLY A 833 3.07 0.81 -31.70
CA GLY A 833 3.93 1.66 -30.88
C GLY A 833 4.33 1.05 -29.54
N ASP A 834 3.89 -0.19 -29.30
CA ASP A 834 4.40 -1.01 -28.20
C ASP A 834 5.75 -1.63 -28.60
N THR A 835 6.81 -1.16 -27.96
CA THR A 835 8.19 -1.61 -28.20
C THR A 835 8.60 -2.77 -27.29
N GLN A 836 7.77 -3.15 -26.31
CA GLN A 836 8.08 -4.09 -25.23
C GLN A 836 7.48 -5.48 -25.47
N SER A 837 7.88 -6.12 -26.58
CA SER A 837 7.26 -7.39 -27.02
C SER A 837 7.34 -8.59 -26.04
N SER A 838 8.17 -8.53 -24.99
CA SER A 838 8.37 -9.62 -24.03
C SER A 838 7.15 -9.95 -23.17
N ASN A 839 6.22 -9.01 -22.97
CA ASN A 839 5.01 -9.20 -22.18
C ASN A 839 3.75 -9.39 -23.05
N ASN A 840 3.87 -9.37 -24.38
CA ASN A 840 2.74 -9.38 -25.31
C ASN A 840 2.03 -10.73 -25.45
N GLN A 841 2.52 -11.81 -24.85
CA GLN A 841 1.98 -13.15 -25.05
C GLN A 841 1.81 -13.95 -23.75
N SER A 842 0.68 -14.65 -23.65
CA SER A 842 0.43 -15.66 -22.61
C SER A 842 0.01 -16.99 -23.23
N VAL A 843 0.35 -18.08 -22.56
CA VAL A 843 0.05 -19.45 -22.99
C VAL A 843 -0.57 -20.22 -21.83
N ALA A 844 -1.69 -20.89 -22.08
CA ALA A 844 -2.35 -21.78 -21.12
C ALA A 844 -2.55 -23.17 -21.70
N THR A 845 -2.40 -24.18 -20.84
CA THR A 845 -2.80 -25.56 -21.14
C THR A 845 -4.05 -25.88 -20.34
N VAL A 846 -5.10 -26.28 -21.04
CA VAL A 846 -6.44 -26.45 -20.49
C VAL A 846 -6.82 -27.91 -20.59
N ASN A 847 -7.15 -28.51 -19.45
CA ASN A 847 -7.65 -29.88 -19.39
C ASN A 847 -9.18 -29.87 -19.28
N ILE A 848 -9.81 -30.69 -20.12
CA ILE A 848 -11.24 -30.96 -20.05
C ILE A 848 -11.43 -32.29 -19.34
N ASN A 849 -12.03 -32.26 -18.15
CA ASN A 849 -12.19 -33.44 -17.30
C ASN A 849 -13.12 -34.48 -17.95
N PRO A 850 -12.83 -35.78 -17.81
CA PRO A 850 -13.82 -36.82 -18.09
C PRO A 850 -14.95 -36.76 -17.05
N ALA A 851 -16.11 -37.32 -17.38
CA ALA A 851 -17.21 -37.42 -16.43
C ALA A 851 -16.83 -38.31 -15.22
N PRO A 852 -17.20 -37.93 -13.97
CA PRO A 852 -16.92 -38.75 -12.80
C PRO A 852 -17.70 -40.08 -12.84
N ILE A 853 -17.10 -41.16 -12.31
CA ILE A 853 -17.64 -42.52 -12.36
C ILE A 853 -18.27 -42.88 -11.01
N LEU A 854 -19.52 -43.34 -11.05
CA LEU A 854 -20.24 -43.91 -9.90
C LEU A 854 -19.90 -45.40 -9.72
N GLY A 855 -19.63 -45.83 -8.48
CA GLY A 855 -19.22 -47.19 -8.15
C GLY A 855 -19.86 -47.75 -6.88
N ALA A 856 -19.62 -49.05 -6.62
CA ALA A 856 -19.98 -49.77 -5.40
C ALA A 856 -21.45 -49.62 -4.94
N LEU A 857 -22.40 -49.56 -5.88
CA LEU A 857 -23.82 -49.44 -5.57
C LEU A 857 -24.33 -50.73 -4.90
N GLN A 858 -24.91 -50.58 -3.70
CA GLN A 858 -25.53 -51.66 -2.94
C GLN A 858 -26.83 -51.19 -2.28
N ALA A 859 -27.82 -52.08 -2.21
CA ALA A 859 -29.04 -51.89 -1.43
C ALA A 859 -29.26 -53.11 -0.54
N ILE A 860 -29.30 -52.90 0.79
CA ILE A 860 -29.48 -53.96 1.79
C ILE A 860 -30.84 -53.77 2.48
N ASN A 861 -31.69 -54.80 2.48
CA ASN A 861 -32.96 -54.79 3.20
C ASN A 861 -32.76 -55.12 4.70
N CYS A 862 -33.03 -54.16 5.57
CA CYS A 862 -33.01 -54.31 7.02
C CYS A 862 -34.40 -54.71 7.52
N VAL A 863 -34.67 -56.03 7.54
CA VAL A 863 -35.99 -56.62 7.86
C VAL A 863 -36.49 -56.25 9.26
N ASN A 864 -35.59 -56.02 10.21
CA ASN A 864 -35.92 -55.65 11.59
C ASN A 864 -36.40 -54.19 11.74
N THR A 865 -36.00 -53.30 10.84
CA THR A 865 -36.35 -51.86 10.88
C THR A 865 -37.30 -51.45 9.75
N ASN A 866 -37.72 -52.39 8.89
CA ASN A 866 -38.51 -52.14 7.68
C ASN A 866 -37.91 -51.01 6.82
N SER A 867 -36.59 -51.02 6.64
CA SER A 867 -35.84 -50.00 5.88
C SER A 867 -34.78 -50.61 4.98
N TYR A 868 -34.26 -49.84 4.03
CA TYR A 868 -33.16 -50.21 3.15
C TYR A 868 -31.93 -49.34 3.43
N LEU A 869 -30.75 -49.95 3.56
CA LEU A 869 -29.47 -49.26 3.56
C LEU A 869 -28.93 -49.20 2.12
N LEU A 870 -28.80 -48.00 1.57
CA LEU A 870 -28.27 -47.74 0.24
C LEU A 870 -26.85 -47.20 0.35
N THR A 871 -25.89 -47.79 -0.35
CA THR A 871 -24.48 -47.33 -0.35
C THR A 871 -23.95 -47.21 -1.77
N GLY A 872 -23.13 -46.19 -2.00
CA GLY A 872 -22.45 -45.95 -3.27
C GLY A 872 -21.15 -45.18 -3.05
N SER A 873 -20.22 -45.27 -3.99
CA SER A 873 -18.94 -44.56 -3.93
C SER A 873 -18.70 -43.73 -5.20
N GLY A 874 -18.01 -42.61 -5.04
CA GLY A 874 -17.70 -41.67 -6.11
C GLY A 874 -17.09 -40.39 -5.55
N ASP A 875 -16.51 -39.56 -6.43
CA ASP A 875 -15.96 -38.25 -6.07
C ASP A 875 -17.09 -37.22 -5.91
N GLY A 876 -17.76 -37.23 -4.75
CA GLY A 876 -18.83 -36.30 -4.39
C GLY A 876 -20.03 -36.95 -3.71
N THR A 877 -21.23 -36.40 -3.98
CA THR A 877 -22.49 -36.82 -3.36
C THR A 877 -23.25 -37.76 -4.29
N VAL A 878 -23.59 -38.95 -3.78
CA VAL A 878 -24.52 -39.87 -4.45
C VAL A 878 -25.96 -39.46 -4.18
N PHE A 879 -26.75 -39.30 -5.24
CA PHE A 879 -28.19 -39.04 -5.21
C PHE A 879 -28.97 -40.30 -5.57
N TRP A 880 -30.04 -40.59 -4.85
CA TRP A 880 -30.83 -41.83 -4.99
C TRP A 880 -32.24 -41.55 -5.50
N TYR A 881 -32.65 -42.28 -6.53
CA TYR A 881 -33.88 -42.09 -7.30
C TYR A 881 -34.73 -43.37 -7.32
N ALA A 882 -36.06 -43.23 -7.33
CA ALA A 882 -36.96 -44.38 -7.40
C ALA A 882 -37.05 -44.92 -8.84
N ASN A 883 -36.92 -44.03 -9.84
CA ASN A 883 -36.86 -44.34 -11.26
C ASN A 883 -35.65 -43.68 -11.93
N ALA A 884 -35.15 -44.29 -13.02
CA ALA A 884 -34.07 -43.72 -13.84
C ALA A 884 -34.38 -42.34 -14.43
N THR A 885 -35.66 -42.02 -14.59
CA THR A 885 -36.13 -40.77 -15.22
C THR A 885 -36.63 -39.75 -14.20
N ASP A 886 -36.54 -40.03 -12.90
CA ASP A 886 -36.98 -39.08 -11.88
C ASP A 886 -36.07 -37.84 -11.91
N ALA A 887 -36.69 -36.66 -11.97
CA ALA A 887 -35.96 -35.40 -11.97
C ALA A 887 -35.39 -35.03 -10.59
N LEU A 888 -35.99 -35.55 -9.50
CA LEU A 888 -35.58 -35.29 -8.14
C LEU A 888 -35.30 -36.61 -7.39
N PRO A 889 -34.19 -36.70 -6.65
CA PRO A 889 -33.89 -37.86 -5.83
C PRO A 889 -34.80 -37.89 -4.59
N PHE A 890 -35.00 -39.07 -4.01
CA PHE A 890 -35.68 -39.21 -2.71
C PHE A 890 -34.70 -39.18 -1.54
N ALA A 891 -33.41 -39.41 -1.77
CA ALA A 891 -32.36 -39.37 -0.75
C ALA A 891 -31.00 -38.94 -1.35
N ALA A 892 -30.09 -38.48 -0.50
CA ALA A 892 -28.71 -38.16 -0.89
C ALA A 892 -27.73 -38.63 0.19
N GLY A 893 -26.53 -39.00 -0.22
CA GLY A 893 -25.46 -39.49 0.63
C GLY A 893 -24.88 -40.81 0.15
N ASN A 894 -23.60 -41.01 0.42
CA ASN A 894 -22.85 -42.20 0.02
C ASN A 894 -23.24 -43.45 0.83
N SER A 895 -23.95 -43.24 1.95
CA SER A 895 -24.59 -44.27 2.77
C SER A 895 -25.84 -43.68 3.41
N VAL A 896 -27.03 -44.21 3.09
CA VAL A 896 -28.31 -43.68 3.57
C VAL A 896 -29.30 -44.79 3.88
N ASN A 897 -30.03 -44.65 5.01
CA ASN A 897 -31.16 -45.51 5.34
C ASN A 897 -32.46 -44.89 4.84
N THR A 898 -33.31 -45.66 4.16
CA THR A 898 -34.59 -45.19 3.62
C THR A 898 -35.73 -46.18 3.86
N ALA A 899 -36.94 -45.68 4.05
CA ALA A 899 -38.17 -46.48 4.03
C ALA A 899 -38.76 -46.62 2.61
N GLN A 900 -38.16 -45.95 1.61
CA GLN A 900 -38.61 -46.02 0.22
C GLN A 900 -38.50 -47.44 -0.30
N THR A 901 -39.61 -48.04 -0.74
CA THR A 901 -39.59 -49.37 -1.35
C THR A 901 -39.02 -49.30 -2.78
N PRO A 902 -38.19 -50.28 -3.20
CA PRO A 902 -37.65 -50.31 -4.55
C PRO A 902 -38.78 -50.53 -5.56
N LEU A 903 -38.70 -49.85 -6.71
CA LEU A 903 -39.62 -50.08 -7.82
C LEU A 903 -39.05 -51.14 -8.74
N ASN A 904 -39.80 -52.20 -9.02
CA ASN A 904 -39.33 -53.35 -9.79
C ASN A 904 -38.00 -53.94 -9.24
N ASN A 905 -37.87 -53.98 -7.90
CA ASN A 905 -36.68 -54.41 -7.17
C ASN A 905 -35.40 -53.58 -7.44
N ASN A 906 -35.53 -52.39 -8.02
CA ASN A 906 -34.40 -51.51 -8.31
C ASN A 906 -34.49 -50.18 -7.55
N PHE A 907 -33.31 -49.64 -7.25
CA PHE A 907 -33.07 -48.23 -6.99
C PHE A 907 -32.13 -47.69 -8.07
N TYR A 908 -32.20 -46.40 -8.36
CA TYR A 908 -31.30 -45.74 -9.30
C TYR A 908 -30.44 -44.74 -8.52
N ALA A 909 -29.22 -44.52 -8.99
CA ALA A 909 -28.29 -43.63 -8.33
C ALA A 909 -27.52 -42.80 -9.37
N GLY A 910 -27.21 -41.57 -8.99
CA GLY A 910 -26.41 -40.63 -9.75
C GLY A 910 -25.35 -39.98 -8.88
N LEU A 911 -24.27 -39.47 -9.49
CA LEU A 911 -23.16 -38.84 -8.80
C LEU A 911 -23.07 -37.37 -9.22
N ASN A 912 -23.26 -36.46 -8.26
CA ASN A 912 -23.25 -35.00 -8.49
C ASN A 912 -24.20 -34.54 -9.61
N ASP A 913 -25.25 -35.30 -9.91
CA ASP A 913 -26.09 -35.12 -11.10
C ASP A 913 -27.41 -34.38 -10.83
N LEU A 914 -27.67 -33.99 -9.58
CA LEU A 914 -28.82 -33.18 -9.22
C LEU A 914 -28.75 -31.80 -9.90
N THR A 915 -29.58 -31.60 -10.91
CA THR A 915 -29.84 -30.28 -11.52
C THR A 915 -31.30 -29.93 -11.36
N ALA A 916 -31.59 -28.83 -10.66
CA ALA A 916 -32.95 -28.40 -10.39
C ALA A 916 -33.13 -26.88 -10.51
N LYS A 917 -34.38 -26.43 -10.63
CA LYS A 917 -34.78 -25.02 -10.57
C LYS A 917 -35.61 -24.79 -9.32
N VAL A 918 -35.46 -23.63 -8.70
CA VAL A 918 -36.18 -23.25 -7.49
C VAL A 918 -36.73 -21.83 -7.63
N GLY A 919 -37.92 -21.58 -7.08
CA GLY A 919 -38.62 -20.31 -7.20
C GLY A 919 -39.54 -20.21 -8.43
N PRO A 920 -40.26 -19.09 -8.60
CA PRO A 920 -41.18 -18.88 -9.70
C PRO A 920 -40.44 -18.79 -11.06
N ALA A 921 -41.09 -19.23 -12.13
CA ALA A 921 -40.51 -19.16 -13.48
C ALA A 921 -40.31 -17.71 -13.97
N THR A 922 -41.21 -16.80 -13.58
CA THR A 922 -41.12 -15.36 -13.86
C THR A 922 -41.65 -14.56 -12.67
N LYS A 923 -41.33 -13.26 -12.62
CA LYS A 923 -41.86 -12.37 -11.58
C LYS A 923 -43.38 -12.12 -11.64
N ASN A 924 -43.99 -12.32 -12.82
CA ASN A 924 -45.42 -12.06 -13.08
C ASN A 924 -46.36 -13.11 -12.45
N VAL A 925 -45.82 -14.13 -11.78
CA VAL A 925 -46.59 -15.13 -11.02
C VAL A 925 -47.26 -14.50 -9.79
N PHE A 926 -46.76 -13.37 -9.30
CA PHE A 926 -47.24 -12.72 -8.10
C PHE A 926 -47.84 -11.34 -8.37
N SER A 927 -48.70 -10.87 -7.47
CA SER A 927 -49.58 -9.72 -7.71
C SER A 927 -48.99 -8.35 -7.40
N ALA A 928 -47.78 -8.27 -6.84
CA ALA A 928 -47.14 -7.02 -6.46
C ALA A 928 -45.61 -7.12 -6.53
N GLY A 929 -44.94 -5.96 -6.46
CA GLY A 929 -43.49 -5.85 -6.37
C GLY A 929 -42.98 -4.54 -6.94
N GLY A 930 -41.66 -4.39 -6.93
CA GLY A 930 -41.00 -3.22 -7.47
C GLY A 930 -39.49 -3.37 -7.51
N TYR A 931 -38.83 -2.38 -8.09
CA TYR A 931 -37.39 -2.32 -8.22
C TYR A 931 -36.81 -1.39 -7.16
N ASN A 932 -35.79 -1.85 -6.45
CA ASN A 932 -35.02 -1.00 -5.55
C ASN A 932 -33.69 -1.68 -5.19
N GLN A 933 -32.94 -1.06 -4.28
CA GLN A 933 -31.84 -1.68 -3.55
C GLN A 933 -32.37 -2.25 -2.24
N PHE A 934 -32.62 -3.56 -2.21
CA PHE A 934 -33.16 -4.24 -1.03
C PHE A 934 -32.05 -4.80 -0.14
N SER A 935 -32.05 -4.43 1.14
CA SER A 935 -31.02 -4.83 2.11
C SER A 935 -31.24 -6.18 2.84
N PRO A 936 -32.47 -6.68 3.07
CA PRO A 936 -32.62 -8.03 3.64
C PRO A 936 -32.13 -9.07 2.64
N GLY A 937 -31.12 -9.86 3.00
CA GLY A 937 -30.70 -11.07 2.29
C GLY A 937 -31.72 -12.19 2.41
N MET A 938 -31.63 -13.18 1.52
CA MET A 938 -32.49 -14.38 1.58
C MET A 938 -31.80 -15.46 2.41
N ILE A 939 -32.57 -16.20 3.20
CA ILE A 939 -32.08 -17.37 3.93
C ILE A 939 -32.35 -18.61 3.07
N VAL A 940 -31.30 -19.39 2.86
CA VAL A 940 -31.36 -20.69 2.19
C VAL A 940 -30.86 -21.79 3.12
N ASN A 941 -31.52 -22.94 3.08
CA ASN A 941 -31.05 -24.15 3.75
C ASN A 941 -30.72 -25.20 2.70
N THR A 942 -29.59 -25.87 2.88
CA THR A 942 -29.19 -27.00 2.04
C THR A 942 -28.78 -28.20 2.90
N THR A 943 -29.09 -29.42 2.48
CA THR A 943 -28.67 -30.66 3.17
C THR A 943 -27.50 -31.35 2.47
N VAL A 944 -27.07 -30.81 1.34
CA VAL A 944 -25.93 -31.28 0.53
C VAL A 944 -25.15 -30.06 0.01
N PRO A 945 -23.88 -30.22 -0.40
CA PRO A 945 -23.18 -29.16 -1.13
C PRO A 945 -23.92 -28.83 -2.44
N VAL A 946 -24.12 -27.55 -2.73
CA VAL A 946 -24.80 -27.10 -3.97
C VAL A 946 -24.12 -25.89 -4.58
N VAL A 947 -24.29 -25.71 -5.89
CA VAL A 947 -23.87 -24.49 -6.60
C VAL A 947 -25.10 -23.84 -7.23
N LEU A 948 -25.37 -22.59 -6.89
CA LEU A 948 -26.34 -21.77 -7.61
C LEU A 948 -25.69 -21.32 -8.92
N GLN A 949 -25.82 -22.13 -9.97
CA GLN A 949 -25.15 -21.89 -11.25
C GLN A 949 -25.61 -20.61 -11.94
N ARG A 950 -26.91 -20.32 -11.95
CA ARG A 950 -27.48 -19.16 -12.66
C ARG A 950 -28.81 -18.72 -12.05
N ALA A 951 -29.14 -17.45 -12.20
CA ALA A 951 -30.44 -16.90 -11.82
C ALA A 951 -30.98 -15.98 -12.93
N ARG A 952 -32.31 -15.93 -13.07
CA ARG A 952 -32.97 -14.90 -13.85
C ARG A 952 -33.17 -13.68 -12.96
N LEU A 953 -32.55 -12.58 -13.35
CA LEU A 953 -32.65 -11.30 -12.64
C LEU A 953 -33.44 -10.31 -13.48
N TYR A 954 -34.22 -9.46 -12.81
CA TYR A 954 -35.01 -8.39 -13.40
C TYR A 954 -34.44 -7.07 -12.89
N ILE A 955 -33.94 -6.25 -13.81
CA ILE A 955 -33.02 -5.17 -13.51
C ILE A 955 -33.67 -3.84 -13.90
N GLY A 956 -33.93 -3.01 -12.90
CA GLY A 956 -34.58 -1.70 -13.09
C GLY A 956 -33.59 -0.64 -13.61
N ASN A 957 -32.34 -0.73 -13.20
CA ASN A 957 -31.23 0.12 -13.66
C ASN A 957 -29.95 -0.71 -13.78
N SER A 958 -29.19 -0.48 -14.84
CA SER A 958 -27.90 -1.15 -15.06
C SER A 958 -26.91 -0.81 -13.94
N GLY A 959 -25.97 -1.70 -13.66
CA GLY A 959 -24.91 -1.47 -12.68
C GLY A 959 -24.29 -2.79 -12.23
N THR A 960 -23.92 -2.88 -10.96
CA THR A 960 -23.34 -4.08 -10.36
C THR A 960 -24.19 -4.64 -9.23
N ILE A 961 -24.34 -5.96 -9.18
CA ILE A 961 -25.01 -6.65 -8.08
C ILE A 961 -24.10 -7.77 -7.59
N THR A 962 -23.76 -7.77 -6.31
CA THR A 962 -22.97 -8.83 -5.67
C THR A 962 -23.88 -9.69 -4.80
N PHE A 963 -23.81 -11.00 -5.00
CA PHE A 963 -24.46 -12.01 -4.17
C PHE A 963 -23.40 -12.68 -3.29
N THR A 964 -23.56 -12.56 -1.97
CA THR A 964 -22.62 -13.14 -0.99
C THR A 964 -23.32 -14.19 -0.16
N ALA A 965 -22.83 -15.43 -0.20
CA ALA A 965 -23.28 -16.50 0.68
C ALA A 965 -22.47 -16.50 1.99
N THR A 966 -23.16 -16.36 3.11
CA THR A 966 -22.60 -16.35 4.46
C THR A 966 -23.19 -17.51 5.26
N ASN A 967 -22.37 -18.31 5.94
CA ASN A 967 -22.87 -19.40 6.79
C ASN A 967 -23.45 -18.86 8.12
N SER A 968 -23.95 -19.76 8.97
CA SER A 968 -24.54 -19.40 10.27
C SER A 968 -23.58 -18.77 11.28
N SER A 969 -22.26 -18.85 11.08
CA SER A 969 -21.25 -18.18 11.92
C SER A 969 -20.82 -16.82 11.38
N GLY A 970 -21.49 -16.29 10.35
CA GLY A 970 -21.14 -15.01 9.73
C GLY A 970 -19.95 -15.08 8.76
N GLN A 971 -19.40 -16.27 8.49
CA GLN A 971 -18.29 -16.47 7.56
C GLN A 971 -18.81 -16.49 6.11
N THR A 972 -18.21 -15.68 5.24
CA THR A 972 -18.46 -15.73 3.80
C THR A 972 -17.88 -17.02 3.22
N VAL A 973 -18.71 -17.82 2.56
CA VAL A 973 -18.31 -19.10 1.93
C VAL A 973 -18.20 -19.02 0.41
N SER A 974 -18.90 -18.08 -0.22
CA SER A 974 -18.83 -17.82 -1.66
C SER A 974 -19.39 -16.44 -1.99
N SER A 975 -18.91 -15.82 -3.05
CA SER A 975 -19.40 -14.53 -3.53
C SER A 975 -19.28 -14.44 -5.05
N VAL A 976 -20.24 -13.77 -5.70
CA VAL A 976 -20.20 -13.46 -7.13
C VAL A 976 -20.71 -12.04 -7.37
N THR A 977 -19.97 -11.28 -8.19
CA THR A 977 -20.37 -9.95 -8.64
C THR A 977 -20.77 -10.01 -10.12
N LEU A 978 -21.94 -9.48 -10.45
CA LEU A 978 -22.48 -9.47 -11.81
C LEU A 978 -22.55 -8.04 -12.37
N LYS A 979 -22.06 -7.83 -13.61
CA LYS A 979 -22.47 -6.68 -14.42
C LYS A 979 -23.89 -6.92 -14.91
N VAL A 980 -24.84 -6.14 -14.41
CA VAL A 980 -26.23 -6.28 -14.83
C VAL A 980 -26.63 -5.15 -15.77
N LYS A 981 -27.25 -5.50 -16.89
CA LYS A 981 -27.89 -4.56 -17.80
C LYS A 981 -29.37 -4.44 -17.44
N ALA A 982 -29.91 -3.23 -17.47
CA ALA A 982 -31.33 -2.98 -17.28
C ALA A 982 -32.15 -3.81 -18.27
N THR A 983 -33.09 -4.58 -17.74
CA THR A 983 -34.05 -5.39 -18.50
C THR A 983 -35.44 -4.75 -18.49
N ARG A 984 -35.69 -3.82 -17.56
CA ARG A 984 -36.84 -2.92 -17.56
C ARG A 984 -36.89 -2.11 -18.85
N THR A 985 -38.08 -1.96 -19.41
CA THR A 985 -38.31 -1.26 -20.69
C THR A 985 -37.84 0.20 -20.66
N THR A 986 -38.03 0.85 -19.52
CA THR A 986 -37.51 2.20 -19.23
C THR A 986 -36.58 2.13 -18.01
N PRO A 987 -35.24 2.12 -18.19
CA PRO A 987 -34.32 2.08 -17.07
C PRO A 987 -34.52 3.27 -16.10
N GLN A 988 -34.53 3.00 -14.79
CA GLN A 988 -34.73 4.01 -13.75
C GLN A 988 -33.91 3.68 -12.50
N ALA A 989 -33.06 4.61 -12.07
CA ALA A 989 -32.32 4.52 -10.82
C ALA A 989 -33.24 4.70 -9.59
N GLY A 990 -32.93 4.01 -8.49
CA GLY A 990 -33.71 4.05 -7.26
C GLY A 990 -35.05 3.29 -7.32
N ALA A 991 -35.99 3.66 -6.45
CA ALA A 991 -37.27 2.97 -6.35
C ALA A 991 -38.10 3.14 -7.64
N ALA A 992 -38.57 2.03 -8.22
CA ALA A 992 -39.47 2.04 -9.37
C ALA A 992 -40.58 1.00 -9.21
N VAL A 993 -41.77 1.32 -9.76
CA VAL A 993 -42.91 0.40 -9.81
C VAL A 993 -42.63 -0.77 -10.75
N ASP A 994 -43.37 -1.86 -10.56
CA ASP A 994 -43.30 -3.03 -11.44
C ASP A 994 -43.49 -2.66 -12.92
N ASP A 995 -42.77 -3.37 -13.79
CA ASP A 995 -42.87 -3.31 -15.25
C ASP A 995 -43.28 -4.70 -15.75
N PRO A 996 -44.57 -4.96 -16.00
CA PRO A 996 -45.05 -6.28 -16.40
C PRO A 996 -44.42 -6.83 -17.69
N ALA A 997 -43.81 -5.97 -18.53
CA ALA A 997 -43.16 -6.34 -19.78
C ALA A 997 -41.67 -6.71 -19.63
N ASP A 998 -41.07 -6.50 -18.45
CA ASP A 998 -39.67 -6.88 -18.19
C ASP A 998 -39.52 -8.41 -18.16
N LEU A 999 -38.80 -8.94 -19.15
CA LEU A 999 -38.55 -10.39 -19.31
C LEU A 999 -37.38 -10.90 -18.45
N GLY A 1000 -36.57 -9.99 -17.89
CA GLY A 1000 -35.35 -10.30 -17.18
C GLY A 1000 -34.27 -10.92 -18.06
N GLN A 1001 -33.10 -11.14 -17.48
CA GLN A 1001 -31.96 -11.80 -18.13
C GLN A 1001 -31.39 -12.89 -17.22
N VAL A 1002 -30.89 -13.97 -17.81
CA VAL A 1002 -30.20 -15.03 -17.08
C VAL A 1002 -28.72 -14.66 -16.92
N TYR A 1003 -28.25 -14.66 -15.68
CA TYR A 1003 -26.85 -14.43 -15.33
C TYR A 1003 -26.25 -15.69 -14.72
N GLN A 1004 -24.99 -15.97 -15.06
CA GLN A 1004 -24.20 -17.01 -14.40
C GLN A 1004 -23.79 -16.50 -13.02
N LEU A 1005 -24.07 -17.26 -11.96
CA LEU A 1005 -23.74 -16.95 -10.58
C LEU A 1005 -22.58 -17.81 -10.08
N ASN A 1006 -22.61 -19.12 -10.31
CA ASN A 1006 -21.66 -20.09 -9.76
C ASN A 1006 -21.43 -19.94 -8.23
N LEU A 1007 -22.45 -19.49 -7.48
CA LEU A 1007 -22.34 -19.25 -6.04
C LEU A 1007 -22.38 -20.58 -5.29
N THR A 1008 -21.29 -20.92 -4.59
CA THR A 1008 -21.11 -22.23 -3.97
C THR A 1008 -21.56 -22.24 -2.51
N LEU A 1009 -22.35 -23.23 -2.13
CA LEU A 1009 -22.71 -23.56 -0.75
C LEU A 1009 -22.04 -24.90 -0.41
N PRO A 1010 -20.86 -24.88 0.24
CA PRO A 1010 -19.93 -26.01 0.21
C PRO A 1010 -20.32 -27.18 1.12
N ALA A 1011 -21.28 -27.01 2.02
CA ALA A 1011 -21.70 -28.03 2.98
C ALA A 1011 -23.21 -27.92 3.28
N ALA A 1012 -23.73 -28.93 3.97
CA ALA A 1012 -25.06 -28.84 4.56
C ALA A 1012 -25.10 -27.73 5.63
N GLY A 1013 -26.16 -26.92 5.64
CA GLY A 1013 -26.31 -25.84 6.60
C GLY A 1013 -27.27 -24.74 6.15
N THR A 1014 -27.37 -23.73 7.00
CA THR A 1014 -28.12 -22.49 6.75
C THR A 1014 -27.17 -21.41 6.26
N TYR A 1015 -27.55 -20.75 5.18
CA TYR A 1015 -26.79 -19.66 4.58
C TYR A 1015 -27.68 -18.44 4.36
N ALA A 1016 -27.12 -17.25 4.58
CA ALA A 1016 -27.70 -16.00 4.14
C ALA A 1016 -27.07 -15.62 2.79
N ILE A 1017 -27.88 -15.43 1.76
CA ILE A 1017 -27.46 -14.83 0.50
C ILE A 1017 -27.79 -13.34 0.57
N ASN A 1018 -26.78 -12.56 0.89
CA ASN A 1018 -26.85 -11.11 0.97
C ASN A 1018 -26.65 -10.51 -0.42
N ILE A 1019 -27.33 -9.40 -0.68
CA ILE A 1019 -27.21 -8.67 -1.94
C ILE A 1019 -26.67 -7.29 -1.64
N SER A 1020 -25.60 -6.89 -2.32
CA SER A 1020 -25.15 -5.50 -2.36
C SER A 1020 -25.23 -4.96 -3.79
N TYR A 1021 -25.44 -3.65 -3.89
CA TYR A 1021 -25.68 -2.96 -5.15
C TYR A 1021 -24.59 -1.91 -5.36
N GLY A 1022 -24.05 -1.83 -6.57
CA GLY A 1022 -23.15 -0.77 -7.03
C GLY A 1022 -23.71 -0.08 -8.27
N ASP A 1023 -23.18 1.10 -8.59
CA ASP A 1023 -23.56 1.91 -9.76
C ASP A 1023 -25.08 2.22 -9.86
N ASN A 1024 -25.76 2.37 -8.72
CA ASN A 1024 -27.22 2.55 -8.64
C ASN A 1024 -28.02 1.41 -9.29
N ALA A 1025 -27.46 0.20 -9.37
CA ALA A 1025 -28.21 -0.98 -9.82
C ALA A 1025 -29.46 -1.17 -8.94
N THR A 1026 -30.55 -1.58 -9.57
CA THR A 1026 -31.79 -1.93 -8.88
C THR A 1026 -32.28 -3.27 -9.37
N ILE A 1027 -32.77 -4.09 -8.44
CA ILE A 1027 -33.31 -5.41 -8.73
C ILE A 1027 -34.78 -5.43 -8.38
N TYR A 1028 -35.58 -6.23 -9.08
CA TYR A 1028 -36.95 -6.50 -8.69
C TYR A 1028 -37.02 -7.36 -7.43
N ARG A 1029 -37.91 -7.01 -6.49
CA ARG A 1029 -38.36 -7.90 -5.41
C ARG A 1029 -39.89 -7.86 -5.34
N ASN A 1030 -40.48 -9.03 -5.17
CA ASN A 1030 -41.89 -9.16 -4.86
C ASN A 1030 -42.16 -8.84 -3.38
N ASN A 1031 -43.21 -8.07 -3.10
CA ASN A 1031 -43.69 -7.72 -1.76
C ASN A 1031 -45.16 -8.07 -1.49
N GLY A 1032 -45.86 -8.82 -2.35
CA GLY A 1032 -47.25 -9.22 -2.15
C GLY A 1032 -47.70 -10.43 -2.99
N GLY A 1033 -48.71 -11.15 -2.49
CA GLY A 1033 -49.32 -12.29 -3.19
C GLY A 1033 -48.40 -13.51 -3.38
N VAL A 1034 -47.38 -13.69 -2.54
CA VAL A 1034 -46.47 -14.85 -2.61
C VAL A 1034 -47.24 -16.12 -2.21
N THR A 1035 -47.38 -17.06 -3.14
CA THR A 1035 -47.93 -18.41 -2.89
C THR A 1035 -46.85 -19.47 -3.17
N GLY A 1036 -46.86 -20.57 -2.41
CA GLY A 1036 -45.87 -21.65 -2.55
C GLY A 1036 -44.53 -21.42 -1.84
N TYR A 1037 -44.47 -20.47 -0.90
CA TYR A 1037 -43.31 -20.26 -0.02
C TYR A 1037 -43.42 -21.12 1.26
N PRO A 1038 -42.33 -21.71 1.79
CA PRO A 1038 -40.95 -21.69 1.29
C PRO A 1038 -40.80 -22.47 -0.03
N PHE A 1039 -39.96 -21.97 -0.94
CA PHE A 1039 -39.68 -22.66 -2.20
C PHE A 1039 -38.65 -23.76 -1.96
N THR A 1040 -38.94 -24.99 -2.36
CA THR A 1040 -38.13 -26.17 -2.06
C THR A 1040 -37.75 -26.94 -3.33
N VAL A 1041 -36.63 -27.65 -3.26
CA VAL A 1041 -36.20 -28.68 -4.21
C VAL A 1041 -36.00 -29.96 -3.41
N GLY A 1042 -37.04 -30.78 -3.36
CA GLY A 1042 -37.08 -31.95 -2.49
C GLY A 1042 -36.76 -31.58 -1.03
N SER A 1043 -36.02 -32.46 -0.35
CA SER A 1043 -35.46 -32.18 0.99
C SER A 1043 -34.06 -31.55 0.93
N PHE A 1044 -33.54 -31.20 -0.24
CA PHE A 1044 -32.11 -30.88 -0.43
C PHE A 1044 -31.80 -29.40 -0.38
N PHE A 1045 -32.71 -28.55 -0.88
CA PHE A 1045 -32.54 -27.11 -0.90
C PHE A 1045 -33.86 -26.40 -0.65
N SER A 1046 -33.83 -25.31 0.11
CA SER A 1046 -35.01 -24.49 0.37
C SER A 1046 -34.68 -23.01 0.57
N LEU A 1047 -35.57 -22.14 0.11
CA LEU A 1047 -35.59 -20.70 0.39
C LEU A 1047 -36.59 -20.46 1.53
N THR A 1048 -36.09 -20.17 2.73
CA THR A 1048 -36.89 -20.29 3.97
C THR A 1048 -37.17 -18.98 4.67
N GLY A 1049 -36.40 -17.93 4.42
CA GLY A 1049 -36.68 -16.63 5.02
C GLY A 1049 -35.95 -15.47 4.37
N THR A 1050 -35.98 -14.35 5.10
CA THR A 1050 -35.05 -13.23 4.94
C THR A 1050 -34.35 -13.00 6.26
N ASN A 1051 -33.18 -12.38 6.25
CA ASN A 1051 -32.45 -12.02 7.48
C ASN A 1051 -32.87 -10.66 8.08
N ALA A 1052 -34.08 -10.17 7.79
CA ALA A 1052 -34.64 -9.00 8.46
C ALA A 1052 -35.01 -9.35 9.92
N ALA A 1053 -34.62 -8.49 10.87
CA ALA A 1053 -35.15 -8.55 12.23
C ALA A 1053 -36.58 -8.00 12.21
N THR A 1054 -37.57 -8.92 12.25
CA THR A 1054 -39.03 -8.71 12.30
C THR A 1054 -39.58 -7.45 11.64
#